data_AF-A0A1F2QB23-F1
#
_entry.id   AF-A0A1F2QB23-F1
#
_cell.length_a   1.000
_cell.length_b   1.000
_cell.length_c   1.000
_cell.angle_alpha   90.00
_cell.angle_beta   90.00
_cell.angle_gamma   90.00
#
_symmetry.space_group_name_H-M   'P 1'
#
loop_
_entity.id
_entity.type
_entity.pdbx_description
1 polymer ?
#
loop_
_entity_poly.entity_id
_entity_poly.type
_entity_poly.pdbx_seq_one_letter_code
_entity_poly.pdbx_strand_id
1 'polypeptide(L)'
;MLSERSNRITLSPTLRINARATQMSAQGIDVVDFSVGEPDFPTPEAVKRAAKAALDANFTKYTANDGIPELRKAICEKLEHENNLHYSPDEVIVSVGAKNSLFNVAMALYEEGDDVLIPAPYWVSYPDQVKVAGANPVYVPTREEDGFRLQARDLAAAITPNTKALILNFPCNPTGATYSREQLEEIAEVCVREQIWVISDEIYEKLLYDGQRYTSIASLNEKIKKLTVVINGFSKAFSMTGWRLGYAAGPREIVAACSKIQSHNTSNATSFVQKAALVALRDCSMEVERMRQEFERRRNAIVYRLRSLPNVSCFSPSGAFYVMPNVTRYLDREFGGAPIRNTYGLSYYLLKEAHVAVVPGEAFGTDEHVRIAFATSMERIEEGCRRIGQALSRLEEPRRLRPRALNNVVTKVATYAETRPVVGLEARNALLDEAAAHLSPDAYFEWNAAVAGIVVQLRTNSPHLADFYQENFYPAPLEGDLEPHAVVYAVKDVPGREASGLVSAETSTAFVFNTAFYGQVRSLTLQLAAESAARTSGALLAHCAGLDVNGNGVLIWGGPGSGRTGLLAAIMREEGVRLVSNDTVLVRLASSEPVADLVERKLYLKAKWVGKFPEIEKLLERSKLENMVVSRDSCTVDHPNDECPLDRGAAVCLEASKNGRIMLDPYWLGGASRHARRTAPRLCVLLAKDPVLPLMQDVPAREAARTLASGQLPGATGKTFAFVNPHLAGLDSSRSDLLRAQHERLFGATKVVMLNMAIGSTEAAAKRLVELAR
;
A
#
# COMPACT_ATOMS: atom_id res chain seq x y z
N MET A 1 -2.56 21.13 -12.21
CA MET A 1 -1.73 19.90 -12.19
C MET A 1 -0.67 20.06 -11.13
N LEU A 2 -0.56 19.10 -10.22
CA LEU A 2 0.53 19.02 -9.24
C LEU A 2 1.70 18.20 -9.83
N SER A 3 2.88 18.28 -9.21
CA SER A 3 4.05 17.52 -9.67
C SER A 3 3.85 16.01 -9.53
N GLU A 4 4.51 15.20 -10.38
CA GLU A 4 4.49 13.75 -10.20
C GLU A 4 5.09 13.33 -8.84
N ARG A 5 6.12 14.05 -8.37
CA ARG A 5 6.76 13.80 -7.07
C ARG A 5 5.78 13.89 -5.91
N SER A 6 4.90 14.90 -5.91
CA SER A 6 3.85 15.03 -4.88
C SER A 6 2.80 13.94 -4.96
N ASN A 7 2.52 13.39 -6.15
CA ASN A 7 1.55 12.31 -6.32
C ASN A 7 2.10 10.92 -5.95
N ARG A 8 3.43 10.76 -5.88
CA ARG A 8 4.10 9.49 -5.51
C ARG A 8 4.14 9.25 -3.99
N ILE A 9 3.86 10.26 -3.16
CA ILE A 9 3.88 10.15 -1.69
C ILE A 9 2.49 9.99 -1.10
N THR A 10 2.42 9.27 0.02
CA THR A 10 1.20 9.08 0.79
C THR A 10 1.17 9.99 2.01
N LEU A 11 -0.02 10.47 2.38
CA LEU A 11 -0.20 11.12 3.67
C LEU A 11 0.05 10.12 4.81
N SER A 12 0.75 10.57 5.84
CA SER A 12 1.16 9.70 6.94
C SER A 12 -0.06 9.15 7.68
N PRO A 13 -0.25 7.82 7.76
CA PRO A 13 -1.47 7.27 8.34
C PRO A 13 -1.65 7.51 9.86
N THR A 14 -0.55 7.77 10.57
CA THR A 14 -0.54 8.20 11.99
C THR A 14 -1.37 9.45 12.24
N LEU A 15 -1.50 10.34 11.24
CA LEU A 15 -2.20 11.62 11.39
C LEU A 15 -3.70 11.44 11.62
N ARG A 16 -4.34 10.39 11.08
CA ARG A 16 -5.79 10.20 11.19
C ARG A 16 -6.23 9.83 12.60
N ILE A 17 -5.52 8.89 13.23
CA ILE A 17 -5.80 8.46 14.60
C ILE A 17 -5.49 9.59 15.58
N ASN A 18 -4.36 10.27 15.39
CA ASN A 18 -3.96 11.40 16.24
C ASN A 18 -4.96 12.58 16.13
N ALA A 19 -5.41 12.93 14.92
CA ALA A 19 -6.41 13.97 14.73
C ALA A 19 -7.74 13.61 15.42
N ARG A 20 -8.16 12.34 15.34
CA ARG A 20 -9.39 11.89 16.00
C ARG A 20 -9.24 11.86 17.52
N ALA A 21 -8.11 11.40 18.05
CA ALA A 21 -7.81 11.44 19.48
C ALA A 21 -7.81 12.88 20.01
N THR A 22 -7.15 13.80 19.29
CA THR A 22 -7.14 15.23 19.63
C THR A 22 -8.55 15.83 19.62
N GLN A 23 -9.36 15.50 18.61
CA GLN A 23 -10.76 15.93 18.54
C GLN A 23 -11.59 15.42 19.73
N MET A 24 -11.42 14.15 20.10
CA MET A 24 -12.11 13.55 21.25
C MET A 24 -11.68 14.22 22.57
N SER A 25 -10.38 14.46 22.75
CA SER A 25 -9.87 15.20 23.91
C SER A 25 -10.44 16.64 23.97
N ALA A 26 -10.53 17.33 22.83
CA ALA A 26 -11.14 18.65 22.74
C ALA A 26 -12.65 18.66 23.06
N GLN A 27 -13.32 17.51 22.93
CA GLN A 27 -14.71 17.29 23.35
C GLN A 27 -14.82 16.92 24.84
N GLY A 28 -13.73 16.94 25.60
CA GLY A 28 -13.69 16.59 27.02
C GLY A 28 -13.65 15.08 27.30
N ILE A 29 -13.42 14.25 26.28
CA ILE A 29 -13.26 12.79 26.45
C ILE A 29 -11.83 12.51 26.93
N ASP A 30 -11.67 11.77 28.03
CA ASP A 30 -10.35 11.35 28.52
C ASP A 30 -9.75 10.24 27.63
N VAL A 31 -8.86 10.64 26.71
CA VAL A 31 -8.18 9.75 25.77
C VAL A 31 -6.74 9.47 26.19
N VAL A 32 -6.37 8.19 26.36
CA VAL A 32 -4.98 7.76 26.55
C VAL A 32 -4.29 7.75 25.19
N ASP A 33 -3.38 8.68 24.95
CA ASP A 33 -2.68 8.81 23.68
C ASP A 33 -1.30 8.13 23.72
N PHE A 34 -1.18 6.97 23.05
CA PHE A 34 0.08 6.27 22.80
C PHE A 34 0.59 6.44 21.35
N SER A 35 0.01 7.36 20.59
CA SER A 35 0.35 7.61 19.18
C SER A 35 1.52 8.57 19.02
N VAL A 36 1.81 9.41 20.01
CA VAL A 36 2.82 10.46 19.89
C VAL A 36 4.21 9.93 20.25
N GLY A 37 5.17 10.16 19.35
CA GLY A 37 6.56 9.74 19.53
C GLY A 37 7.45 10.84 20.09
N GLU A 38 7.04 11.54 21.15
CA GLU A 38 7.84 12.60 21.79
C GLU A 38 8.03 12.36 23.29
N PRO A 39 9.21 12.65 23.86
CA PRO A 39 9.39 12.61 25.31
C PRO A 39 8.44 13.58 26.02
N ASP A 40 7.81 13.13 27.11
CA ASP A 40 6.96 13.91 28.01
C ASP A 40 7.75 14.80 28.99
N PHE A 41 9.08 14.73 28.93
CA PHE A 41 9.97 15.54 29.76
C PHE A 41 10.07 16.97 29.21
N PRO A 42 10.20 18.00 30.06
CA PRO A 42 10.55 19.32 29.58
C PRO A 42 11.97 19.32 28.98
N THR A 43 12.23 20.19 28.01
CA THR A 43 13.61 20.50 27.59
C THR A 43 14.45 20.90 28.83
N PRO A 44 15.71 20.45 28.98
CA PRO A 44 16.57 20.81 30.10
C PRO A 44 16.68 22.32 30.31
N GLU A 45 16.67 22.77 31.57
CA GLU A 45 16.67 24.20 31.90
C GLU A 45 17.95 24.92 31.42
N ALA A 46 19.09 24.23 31.41
CA ALA A 46 20.33 24.78 30.86
C ALA A 46 20.19 25.14 29.37
N VAL A 47 19.55 24.28 28.58
CA VAL A 47 19.25 24.51 27.15
C VAL A 47 18.30 25.70 26.97
N LYS A 48 17.24 25.80 27.79
CA LYS A 48 16.32 26.94 27.75
C LYS A 48 17.02 28.26 28.07
N ARG A 49 17.88 28.28 29.09
CA ARG A 49 18.67 29.47 29.46
C ARG A 49 19.63 29.87 28.34
N ALA A 50 20.29 28.90 27.70
CA ALA A 50 21.18 29.16 26.58
C ALA A 50 20.44 29.78 25.37
N ALA A 51 19.23 29.30 25.07
CA ALA A 51 18.38 29.88 24.04
C ALA A 51 17.98 31.32 24.38
N LYS A 52 17.56 31.59 25.61
CA LYS A 52 17.21 32.94 26.09
C LYS A 52 18.41 33.88 26.00
N ALA A 53 19.57 33.46 26.49
CA ALA A 53 20.80 34.25 26.40
C ALA A 53 21.20 34.56 24.95
N ALA A 54 21.02 33.61 24.03
CA ALA A 54 21.26 33.84 22.61
C ALA A 54 20.27 34.85 22.00
N LEU A 55 19.01 34.83 22.43
CA LEU A 55 18.00 35.83 22.05
C LEU A 55 18.35 37.22 22.61
N ASP A 56 18.69 37.30 23.89
CA ASP A 56 19.09 38.55 24.57
C ASP A 56 20.34 39.16 23.91
N ALA A 57 21.27 38.31 23.44
CA ALA A 57 22.45 38.71 22.69
C ALA A 57 22.18 39.01 21.20
N ASN A 58 20.92 39.03 20.76
CA ASN A 58 20.51 39.24 19.36
C ASN A 58 21.14 38.25 18.36
N PHE A 59 21.40 37.00 18.77
CA PHE A 59 21.87 35.93 17.88
C PHE A 59 20.71 35.38 17.01
N THR A 60 20.16 36.24 16.16
CA THR A 60 18.92 36.05 15.40
C THR A 60 19.12 36.18 13.88
N LYS A 61 20.36 36.38 13.42
CA LYS A 61 20.72 36.50 12.00
C LYS A 61 21.03 35.15 11.37
N TYR A 62 21.21 35.15 10.05
CA TYR A 62 21.69 33.99 9.31
C TYR A 62 23.02 33.47 9.89
N THR A 63 23.18 32.16 9.88
CA THR A 63 24.44 31.49 10.21
C THR A 63 25.00 30.81 8.97
N ALA A 64 26.17 30.17 9.09
CA ALA A 64 26.61 29.23 8.06
C ALA A 64 25.50 28.20 7.77
N ASN A 65 25.29 27.90 6.49
CA ASN A 65 24.26 26.98 6.03
C ASN A 65 24.35 25.62 6.73
N ASP A 66 25.57 25.13 6.90
CA ASP A 66 25.84 23.81 7.49
C ASP A 66 25.84 23.81 9.02
N GLY A 67 25.58 24.98 9.63
CA GLY A 67 25.62 25.19 11.07
C GLY A 67 26.86 25.94 11.55
N ILE A 68 26.72 26.58 12.71
CA ILE A 68 27.76 27.39 13.33
C ILE A 68 29.02 26.53 13.58
N PRO A 69 30.23 27.06 13.31
CA PRO A 69 31.47 26.28 13.41
C PRO A 69 31.66 25.56 14.75
N GLU A 70 31.32 26.23 15.86
CA GLU A 70 31.43 25.68 17.20
C GLU A 70 30.49 24.50 17.45
N LEU A 71 29.30 24.46 16.81
CA LEU A 71 28.37 23.34 16.96
C LEU A 71 28.83 22.14 16.14
N ARG A 72 29.30 22.36 14.90
CA ARG A 72 29.88 21.27 14.11
C ARG A 72 31.09 20.65 14.80
N LYS A 73 31.96 21.48 15.40
CA LYS A 73 33.07 21.01 16.23
C LYS A 73 32.58 20.20 17.44
N ALA A 74 31.58 20.69 18.17
CA ALA A 74 31.03 19.96 19.32
C ALA A 74 30.36 18.63 18.91
N ILE A 75 29.77 18.54 17.72
CA ILE A 75 29.24 17.29 17.16
C ILE A 75 30.39 16.31 16.85
N CYS A 76 31.49 16.77 16.25
CA CYS A 76 32.69 15.94 16.06
C CYS A 76 33.23 15.42 17.40
N GLU A 77 33.40 16.29 18.40
CA GLU A 77 33.84 15.91 19.76
C GLU A 77 32.90 14.84 20.38
N LYS A 78 31.60 14.99 20.21
CA LYS A 78 30.60 14.01 20.66
C LYS A 78 30.74 12.67 19.94
N LEU A 79 30.86 12.69 18.60
CA LEU A 79 30.97 11.47 17.80
C LEU A 79 32.27 10.70 18.13
N GLU A 80 33.35 11.42 18.37
CA GLU A 80 34.63 10.84 18.78
C GLU A 80 34.52 10.18 20.17
N HIS A 81 34.08 10.95 21.17
CA HIS A 81 34.03 10.47 22.56
C HIS A 81 33.00 9.37 22.81
N GLU A 82 31.84 9.44 22.14
CA GLU A 82 30.71 8.55 22.44
C GLU A 82 30.56 7.40 21.46
N ASN A 83 30.96 7.60 20.21
CA ASN A 83 30.77 6.62 19.13
C ASN A 83 32.09 6.10 18.55
N ASN A 84 33.25 6.59 19.02
CA ASN A 84 34.56 6.28 18.44
C ASN A 84 34.65 6.63 16.93
N LEU A 85 34.03 7.75 16.56
CA LEU A 85 33.95 8.23 15.18
C LEU A 85 34.71 9.55 15.00
N HIS A 86 35.74 9.51 14.15
CA HIS A 86 36.55 10.67 13.84
C HIS A 86 36.07 11.32 12.54
N TYR A 87 35.48 12.50 12.63
CA TYR A 87 35.06 13.33 11.49
C TYR A 87 35.62 14.74 11.63
N SER A 88 35.92 15.40 10.53
CA SER A 88 36.21 16.83 10.52
C SER A 88 34.93 17.67 10.43
N PRO A 89 34.92 18.96 10.84
CA PRO A 89 33.70 19.76 10.84
C PRO A 89 33.02 19.93 9.47
N ASP A 90 33.75 19.81 8.37
CA ASP A 90 33.25 19.83 6.99
C ASP A 90 32.67 18.49 6.51
N GLU A 91 32.77 17.45 7.34
CA GLU A 91 32.07 16.16 7.21
C GLU A 91 30.78 16.13 8.07
N VAL A 92 30.34 17.28 8.59
CA VAL A 92 29.13 17.42 9.41
C VAL A 92 28.26 18.56 8.89
N ILE A 93 26.96 18.30 8.77
CA ILE A 93 25.93 19.31 8.44
C ILE A 93 24.81 19.31 9.49
N VAL A 94 24.45 20.49 9.97
CA VAL A 94 23.31 20.74 10.87
C VAL A 94 22.09 21.14 10.05
N SER A 95 20.95 20.52 10.34
CA SER A 95 19.70 20.63 9.57
C SER A 95 18.49 20.91 10.46
N VAL A 96 17.34 21.22 9.85
CA VAL A 96 16.06 21.48 10.52
C VAL A 96 15.41 20.17 11.03
N GLY A 97 16.10 19.52 11.97
CA GLY A 97 15.77 18.20 12.50
C GLY A 97 16.31 17.05 11.67
N ALA A 98 16.46 15.87 12.29
CA ALA A 98 16.97 14.67 11.62
C ALA A 98 16.14 14.24 10.39
N LYS A 99 14.82 14.54 10.38
CA LYS A 99 13.97 14.33 9.21
C LYS A 99 14.46 15.11 7.97
N ASN A 100 14.95 16.34 8.16
CA ASN A 100 15.53 17.12 7.07
C ASN A 100 16.93 16.61 6.70
N SER A 101 17.73 16.15 7.66
CA SER A 101 19.00 15.46 7.37
C SER A 101 18.79 14.23 6.46
N LEU A 102 17.84 13.35 6.79
CA LEU A 102 17.47 12.20 5.95
C LEU A 102 16.97 12.64 4.56
N PHE A 103 16.16 13.69 4.50
CA PHE A 103 15.66 14.22 3.24
C PHE A 103 16.79 14.75 2.35
N ASN A 104 17.73 15.51 2.92
CA ASN A 104 18.87 16.04 2.18
C ASN A 104 19.76 14.91 1.66
N VAL A 105 19.98 13.86 2.46
CA VAL A 105 20.71 12.66 2.02
C VAL A 105 19.99 11.95 0.89
N ALA A 106 18.68 11.74 1.01
CA ALA A 106 17.89 11.11 -0.06
C ALA A 106 18.00 11.88 -1.38
N MET A 107 17.86 13.22 -1.33
CA MET A 107 17.96 14.08 -2.51
C MET A 107 19.39 14.21 -3.06
N ALA A 108 20.42 13.96 -2.24
CA ALA A 108 21.81 14.07 -2.63
C ALA A 108 22.39 12.75 -3.17
N LEU A 109 21.83 11.62 -2.74
CA LEU A 109 22.41 10.30 -2.98
C LEU A 109 21.61 9.45 -3.98
N TYR A 110 20.28 9.59 -4.01
CA TYR A 110 19.42 8.71 -4.79
C TYR A 110 19.07 9.31 -6.15
N GLU A 111 19.01 8.46 -7.16
CA GLU A 111 18.56 8.78 -8.51
C GLU A 111 17.29 7.98 -8.88
N GLU A 112 16.65 8.36 -10.00
CA GLU A 112 15.52 7.60 -10.52
C GLU A 112 15.95 6.19 -10.93
N GLY A 113 15.24 5.18 -10.42
CA GLY A 113 15.53 3.76 -10.67
C GLY A 113 16.42 3.09 -9.62
N ASP A 114 17.04 3.84 -8.70
CA ASP A 114 17.78 3.27 -7.58
C ASP A 114 16.83 2.52 -6.62
N ASP A 115 17.26 1.36 -6.14
CA ASP A 115 16.57 0.61 -5.09
C ASP A 115 17.18 0.94 -3.72
N VAL A 116 16.33 1.30 -2.75
CA VAL A 116 16.72 1.59 -1.36
C VAL A 116 16.08 0.57 -0.44
N LEU A 117 16.92 -0.24 0.20
CA LEU A 117 16.50 -1.30 1.12
C LEU A 117 16.05 -0.72 2.45
N ILE A 118 14.88 -1.14 2.93
CA ILE A 118 14.25 -0.68 4.18
C ILE A 118 13.77 -1.91 4.99
N PRO A 119 14.42 -2.25 6.10
CA PRO A 119 13.95 -3.32 6.98
C PRO A 119 12.58 -3.00 7.56
N ALA A 120 11.62 -3.93 7.45
CA ALA A 120 10.28 -3.80 8.03
C ALA A 120 10.18 -4.59 9.34
N PRO A 121 9.59 -4.04 10.43
CA PRO A 121 8.88 -2.76 10.49
C PRO A 121 9.81 -1.51 10.46
N TYR A 122 9.37 -0.44 9.80
CA TYR A 122 10.17 0.78 9.56
C TYR A 122 9.47 2.06 10.02
N TRP A 123 10.22 3.16 10.19
CA TRP A 123 9.61 4.48 10.40
C TRP A 123 8.91 4.99 9.14
N VAL A 124 7.65 5.43 9.30
CA VAL A 124 6.70 5.83 8.26
C VAL A 124 7.23 6.78 7.17
N SER A 125 8.26 7.57 7.45
CA SER A 125 8.77 8.57 6.50
C SER A 125 9.88 8.06 5.58
N TYR A 126 10.56 6.96 5.90
CA TYR A 126 11.65 6.45 5.06
C TYR A 126 11.18 6.15 3.63
N PRO A 127 10.08 5.39 3.40
CA PRO A 127 9.70 5.01 2.05
C PRO A 127 9.25 6.21 1.22
N ASP A 128 8.57 7.18 1.84
CA ASP A 128 8.11 8.37 1.14
C ASP A 128 9.26 9.33 0.81
N GLN A 129 10.30 9.45 1.65
CA GLN A 129 11.50 10.21 1.29
C GLN A 129 12.27 9.59 0.11
N VAL A 130 12.34 8.26 0.06
CA VAL A 130 12.90 7.52 -1.10
C VAL A 130 12.10 7.83 -2.37
N LYS A 131 10.76 7.75 -2.31
CA LYS A 131 9.89 8.05 -3.47
C LYS A 131 9.99 9.51 -3.95
N VAL A 132 10.13 10.49 -3.04
CA VAL A 132 10.28 11.91 -3.43
C VAL A 132 11.56 12.13 -4.22
N ALA A 133 12.63 11.42 -3.86
CA ALA A 133 13.90 11.46 -4.58
C ALA A 133 13.85 10.72 -5.94
N GLY A 134 12.76 10.02 -6.27
CA GLY A 134 12.61 9.26 -7.52
C GLY A 134 13.03 7.80 -7.44
N ALA A 135 13.56 7.35 -6.30
CA ALA A 135 14.01 5.99 -6.06
C ALA A 135 12.88 5.06 -5.59
N ASN A 136 13.16 3.76 -5.59
CA ASN A 136 12.24 2.70 -5.22
C ASN A 136 12.51 2.20 -3.79
N PRO A 137 11.54 2.29 -2.85
CA PRO A 137 11.68 1.63 -1.57
C PRO A 137 11.48 0.12 -1.72
N VAL A 138 12.49 -0.66 -1.33
CA VAL A 138 12.46 -2.13 -1.32
C VAL A 138 12.43 -2.61 0.12
N TYR A 139 11.32 -3.24 0.52
CA TYR A 139 11.12 -3.65 1.90
C TYR A 139 11.77 -5.01 2.19
N VAL A 140 12.51 -5.12 3.29
CA VAL A 140 13.14 -6.37 3.74
C VAL A 140 12.46 -6.82 5.05
N PRO A 141 11.58 -7.83 5.04
CA PRO A 141 10.84 -8.25 6.22
C PRO A 141 11.77 -8.78 7.32
N THR A 142 11.56 -8.34 8.56
CA THR A 142 12.17 -8.92 9.76
C THR A 142 11.11 -9.65 10.58
N ARG A 143 11.53 -10.51 11.51
CA ARG A 143 10.64 -11.37 12.31
C ARG A 143 10.73 -11.04 13.81
N GLU A 144 9.63 -11.16 14.55
CA GLU A 144 9.61 -10.95 16.00
C GLU A 144 10.54 -11.93 16.73
N GLU A 145 10.64 -13.17 16.26
CA GLU A 145 11.53 -14.21 16.79
C GLU A 145 13.03 -13.84 16.70
N ASP A 146 13.41 -13.06 15.68
CA ASP A 146 14.76 -12.51 15.51
C ASP A 146 14.94 -11.18 16.30
N GLY A 147 13.90 -10.76 17.04
CA GLY A 147 13.84 -9.47 17.73
C GLY A 147 13.72 -8.28 16.77
N PHE A 148 13.09 -8.48 15.60
CA PHE A 148 12.96 -7.49 14.52
C PHE A 148 14.28 -6.96 13.95
N ARG A 149 15.36 -7.75 14.09
CA ARG A 149 16.67 -7.41 13.54
C ARG A 149 16.83 -7.94 12.13
N LEU A 150 17.35 -7.10 11.25
CA LEU A 150 17.77 -7.49 9.91
C LEU A 150 18.87 -8.55 10.01
N GLN A 151 18.72 -9.65 9.28
CA GLN A 151 19.75 -10.68 9.15
C GLN A 151 20.58 -10.42 7.90
N ALA A 152 21.90 -10.65 7.95
CA ALA A 152 22.78 -10.44 6.80
C ALA A 152 22.37 -11.30 5.58
N ARG A 153 21.84 -12.50 5.81
CA ARG A 153 21.28 -13.36 4.75
C ARG A 153 20.08 -12.73 4.02
N ASP A 154 19.20 -12.08 4.77
CA ASP A 154 17.98 -11.48 4.24
C ASP A 154 18.32 -10.17 3.49
N LEU A 155 19.33 -9.44 4.00
CA LEU A 155 19.93 -8.32 3.29
C LEU A 155 20.55 -8.74 1.96
N ALA A 156 21.44 -9.74 1.97
CA ALA A 156 22.11 -10.21 0.75
C ALA A 156 21.12 -10.70 -0.31
N ALA A 157 20.04 -11.38 0.10
CA ALA A 157 19.00 -11.84 -0.81
C ALA A 157 18.16 -10.72 -1.43
N ALA A 158 18.10 -9.54 -0.79
CA ALA A 158 17.34 -8.40 -1.27
C ALA A 158 18.13 -7.50 -2.24
N ILE A 159 19.45 -7.69 -2.37
CA ILE A 159 20.31 -6.87 -3.21
C ILE A 159 20.10 -7.19 -4.69
N THR A 160 19.94 -6.13 -5.48
CA THR A 160 19.82 -6.11 -6.93
C THR A 160 20.95 -5.25 -7.54
N PRO A 161 21.21 -5.32 -8.85
CA PRO A 161 22.14 -4.41 -9.51
C PRO A 161 21.79 -2.91 -9.36
N ASN A 162 20.53 -2.60 -9.03
CA ASN A 162 20.06 -1.23 -8.82
C ASN A 162 20.13 -0.81 -7.34
N THR A 163 20.52 -1.71 -6.43
CA THR A 163 20.56 -1.39 -5.01
C THR A 163 21.60 -0.34 -4.74
N LYS A 164 21.15 0.79 -4.19
CA LYS A 164 21.98 1.95 -3.89
C LYS A 164 22.33 2.05 -2.42
N ALA A 165 21.33 1.83 -1.56
CA ALA A 165 21.47 2.09 -0.14
C ALA A 165 20.61 1.17 0.72
N LEU A 166 21.02 1.01 1.98
CA LEU A 166 20.28 0.43 3.09
C LEU A 166 20.00 1.53 4.11
N ILE A 167 18.74 1.70 4.51
CA ILE A 167 18.39 2.51 5.68
C ILE A 167 18.38 1.60 6.90
N LEU A 168 19.23 1.90 7.89
CA LEU A 168 19.35 1.12 9.12
C LEU A 168 19.04 2.03 10.32
N ASN A 169 17.95 1.76 11.04
CA ASN A 169 17.54 2.55 12.20
C ASN A 169 17.59 1.71 13.48
N PHE A 170 18.45 2.11 14.43
CA PHE A 170 18.61 1.42 15.70
C PHE A 170 19.15 2.37 16.79
N PRO A 171 18.57 2.39 18.01
CA PRO A 171 17.32 1.73 18.39
C PRO A 171 16.14 2.09 17.48
N CYS A 172 15.38 1.07 17.08
CA CYS A 172 14.43 1.19 15.97
C CYS A 172 13.12 1.86 16.40
N ASN A 173 12.59 2.76 15.57
CA ASN A 173 11.18 3.10 15.54
C ASN A 173 10.54 2.35 14.36
N PRO A 174 9.62 1.39 14.59
CA PRO A 174 8.74 1.28 15.76
C PRO A 174 9.09 0.20 16.81
N THR A 175 10.11 -0.64 16.59
CA THR A 175 10.24 -1.92 17.36
C THR A 175 11.03 -1.80 18.66
N GLY A 176 11.85 -0.75 18.80
CA GLY A 176 12.83 -0.59 19.87
C GLY A 176 13.99 -1.59 19.82
N ALA A 177 14.14 -2.30 18.70
CA ALA A 177 15.24 -3.23 18.48
C ALA A 177 16.59 -2.51 18.35
N THR A 178 17.63 -3.11 18.91
CA THR A 178 19.04 -2.70 18.76
C THR A 178 19.84 -3.84 18.15
N TYR A 179 21.07 -3.56 17.71
CA TYR A 179 21.99 -4.57 17.20
C TYR A 179 23.17 -4.73 18.15
N SER A 180 23.66 -5.97 18.27
CA SER A 180 24.99 -6.24 18.82
C SER A 180 26.07 -5.83 17.81
N ARG A 181 27.31 -5.73 18.29
CA ARG A 181 28.45 -5.42 17.42
C ARG A 181 28.61 -6.47 16.32
N GLU A 182 28.51 -7.74 16.68
CA GLU A 182 28.70 -8.89 15.79
C GLU A 182 27.65 -8.88 14.67
N GLN A 183 26.39 -8.59 15.00
CA GLN A 183 25.33 -8.45 14.00
C GLN A 183 25.57 -7.26 13.05
N LEU A 184 26.10 -6.15 13.55
CA LEU A 184 26.46 -5.02 12.69
C LEU A 184 27.66 -5.35 11.80
N GLU A 185 28.62 -6.14 12.27
CA GLU A 185 29.76 -6.62 11.48
C GLU A 185 29.29 -7.47 10.30
N GLU A 186 28.37 -8.41 10.51
CA GLU A 186 27.78 -9.22 9.43
C GLU A 186 27.05 -8.37 8.37
N ILE A 187 26.28 -7.35 8.81
CA ILE A 187 25.61 -6.41 7.90
C ILE A 187 26.65 -5.57 7.14
N ALA A 188 27.65 -5.03 7.84
CA ALA A 188 28.69 -4.20 7.26
C ALA A 188 29.52 -4.96 6.21
N GLU A 189 29.79 -6.24 6.43
CA GLU A 189 30.49 -7.09 5.46
C GLU A 189 29.72 -7.18 4.13
N VAL A 190 28.40 -7.35 4.18
CA VAL A 190 27.56 -7.36 2.97
C VAL A 190 27.60 -5.99 2.29
N CYS A 191 27.38 -4.90 3.02
CA CYS A 191 27.39 -3.55 2.45
C CYS A 191 28.74 -3.18 1.83
N VAL A 192 29.87 -3.54 2.47
CA VAL A 192 31.21 -3.29 1.93
C VAL A 192 31.47 -4.13 0.70
N ARG A 193 31.09 -5.41 0.70
CA ARG A 193 31.29 -6.30 -0.46
C ARG A 193 30.53 -5.82 -1.69
N GLU A 194 29.28 -5.42 -1.50
CA GLU A 194 28.37 -5.02 -2.58
C GLU A 194 28.39 -3.49 -2.86
N GLN A 195 29.25 -2.73 -2.16
CA GLN A 195 29.37 -1.27 -2.29
C GLN A 195 28.04 -0.50 -2.06
N ILE A 196 27.27 -0.96 -1.09
CA ILE A 196 25.97 -0.37 -0.72
C ILE A 196 26.16 0.70 0.36
N TRP A 197 25.55 1.87 0.16
CA TRP A 197 25.52 2.93 1.16
C TRP A 197 24.68 2.54 2.37
N VAL A 198 25.08 2.95 3.56
CA VAL A 198 24.29 2.80 4.79
C VAL A 198 23.86 4.16 5.30
N ILE A 199 22.56 4.38 5.38
CA ILE A 199 21.98 5.53 6.07
C ILE A 199 21.65 5.09 7.49
N SER A 200 22.56 5.37 8.43
CA SER A 200 22.45 4.95 9.83
C SER A 200 21.67 5.99 10.62
N ASP A 201 20.40 5.73 10.90
CA ASP A 201 19.58 6.61 11.75
C ASP A 201 19.73 6.21 13.23
N GLU A 202 20.54 6.99 13.94
CA GLU A 202 21.01 6.77 15.30
C GLU A 202 20.34 7.71 16.31
N ILE A 203 19.20 8.33 15.94
CA ILE A 203 18.51 9.36 16.74
C ILE A 203 18.10 8.92 18.16
N TYR A 204 18.05 7.61 18.42
CA TYR A 204 17.71 7.03 19.72
C TYR A 204 18.92 6.47 20.49
N GLU A 205 20.17 6.70 20.06
CA GLU A 205 21.38 6.06 20.64
C GLU A 205 21.51 6.19 22.17
N LYS A 206 20.97 7.28 22.75
CA LYS A 206 21.03 7.59 24.19
C LYS A 206 19.96 6.86 25.01
N LEU A 207 18.97 6.29 24.34
CA LEU A 207 17.82 5.63 24.95
C LEU A 207 18.00 4.13 24.83
N LEU A 208 18.96 3.61 25.59
CA LEU A 208 19.30 2.19 25.69
C LEU A 208 18.97 1.65 27.09
N TYR A 209 18.62 0.37 27.13
CA TYR A 209 18.20 -0.33 28.34
C TYR A 209 19.07 -1.55 28.62
N ASP A 210 18.92 -2.12 29.81
CA ASP A 210 19.54 -3.38 30.21
C ASP A 210 21.09 -3.36 30.16
N GLY A 211 21.68 -2.18 30.38
CA GLY A 211 23.14 -1.98 30.36
C GLY A 211 23.78 -2.12 28.98
N GLN A 212 22.99 -2.13 27.90
CA GLN A 212 23.50 -2.21 26.54
C GLN A 212 24.38 -1.00 26.18
N ARG A 213 25.42 -1.26 25.37
CA ARG A 213 26.28 -0.21 24.81
C ARG A 213 25.94 0.02 23.36
N TYR A 214 25.83 1.28 22.97
CA TYR A 214 25.62 1.64 21.58
C TYR A 214 26.87 1.37 20.75
N THR A 215 26.72 0.87 19.54
CA THR A 215 27.81 0.74 18.55
C THR A 215 27.30 1.31 17.23
N SER A 216 27.92 2.36 16.72
CA SER A 216 27.59 2.85 15.38
C SER A 216 28.17 1.88 14.34
N ILE A 217 27.44 1.60 13.27
CA ILE A 217 27.96 0.77 12.18
C ILE A 217 29.18 1.42 11.51
N ALA A 218 29.23 2.75 11.48
CA ALA A 218 30.37 3.51 10.94
C ALA A 218 31.64 3.34 11.78
N SER A 219 31.54 2.94 13.07
CA SER A 219 32.70 2.81 13.95
C SER A 219 33.39 1.45 13.84
N LEU A 220 32.84 0.52 13.06
CA LEU A 220 33.38 -0.84 12.97
C LEU A 220 34.74 -0.88 12.26
N ASN A 221 34.85 -0.18 11.11
CA ASN A 221 36.10 -0.01 10.38
C ASN A 221 35.99 1.09 9.31
N GLU A 222 37.13 1.52 8.78
CA GLU A 222 37.21 2.59 7.78
C GLU A 222 36.52 2.27 6.44
N LYS A 223 36.34 0.99 6.07
CA LYS A 223 35.66 0.64 4.81
C LYS A 223 34.17 0.94 4.89
N ILE A 224 33.50 0.49 5.96
CA ILE A 224 32.08 0.76 6.14
C ILE A 224 31.80 2.23 6.50
N LYS A 225 32.70 2.88 7.26
CA LYS A 225 32.62 4.32 7.56
C LYS A 225 32.51 5.17 6.30
N LYS A 226 33.30 4.86 5.26
CA LYS A 226 33.28 5.55 3.97
C LYS A 226 31.97 5.36 3.19
N LEU A 227 31.22 4.31 3.49
CA LEU A 227 29.92 4.01 2.89
C LEU A 227 28.76 4.38 3.81
N THR A 228 29.00 5.08 4.93
CA THR A 228 27.95 5.38 5.91
C THR A 228 27.71 6.88 6.04
N VAL A 229 26.44 7.27 6.04
CA VAL A 229 25.99 8.58 6.53
C VAL A 229 25.25 8.38 7.84
N VAL A 230 25.83 8.87 8.93
CA VAL A 230 25.24 8.85 10.27
C VAL A 230 24.26 10.00 10.41
N ILE A 231 23.02 9.69 10.79
CA ILE A 231 21.95 10.65 11.06
C ILE A 231 21.66 10.62 12.55
N ASN A 232 21.65 11.79 13.18
CA ASN A 232 21.32 11.91 14.60
C ASN A 232 20.80 13.33 14.91
N GLY A 233 20.57 13.66 16.17
CA GLY A 233 20.04 14.96 16.55
C GLY A 233 19.58 15.06 18.00
N PHE A 234 18.80 16.11 18.26
CA PHE A 234 18.55 16.57 19.62
C PHE A 234 17.15 16.23 20.14
N SER A 235 16.26 15.84 19.23
CA SER A 235 14.83 15.72 19.51
C SER A 235 14.51 14.71 20.61
N LYS A 236 15.22 13.58 20.66
CA LYS A 236 14.87 12.45 21.52
C LYS A 236 15.69 12.42 22.80
N ALA A 237 17.01 12.60 22.69
CA ALA A 237 17.94 12.58 23.82
C ALA A 237 17.76 13.78 24.76
N PHE A 238 17.33 14.94 24.28
CA PHE A 238 17.26 16.17 25.09
C PHE A 238 15.84 16.74 25.22
N SER A 239 14.81 15.97 24.83
CA SER A 239 13.43 16.45 24.73
C SER A 239 13.31 17.80 24.00
N MET A 240 13.87 17.83 22.78
CA MET A 240 13.92 19.03 21.92
C MET A 240 13.15 18.83 20.60
N THR A 241 12.02 18.11 20.62
CA THR A 241 11.24 17.79 19.41
C THR A 241 10.79 19.04 18.64
N GLY A 242 10.24 20.02 19.34
CA GLY A 242 9.76 21.29 18.78
C GLY A 242 10.86 22.29 18.36
N TRP A 243 12.12 22.06 18.77
CA TRP A 243 13.25 22.93 18.44
C TRP A 243 13.79 22.70 17.03
N ARG A 244 13.45 21.54 16.43
CA ARG A 244 13.78 21.19 15.04
C ARG A 244 15.28 21.23 14.72
N LEU A 245 16.10 20.50 15.49
CA LEU A 245 17.55 20.41 15.25
C LEU A 245 18.03 18.96 15.13
N GLY A 246 18.80 18.69 14.08
CA GLY A 246 19.46 17.41 13.82
C GLY A 246 20.71 17.60 12.96
N TYR A 247 21.45 16.54 12.71
CA TYR A 247 22.66 16.57 11.91
C TYR A 247 22.88 15.28 11.12
N ALA A 248 23.67 15.40 10.06
CA ALA A 248 24.28 14.27 9.36
C ALA A 248 25.80 14.37 9.44
N ALA A 249 26.47 13.23 9.58
CA ALA A 249 27.93 13.09 9.49
C ALA A 249 28.30 11.98 8.51
N GLY A 250 29.21 12.22 7.59
CA GLY A 250 29.55 11.27 6.54
C GLY A 250 30.59 11.82 5.56
N PRO A 251 30.87 11.13 4.45
CA PRO A 251 31.87 11.58 3.49
C PRO A 251 31.64 13.03 3.04
N ARG A 252 32.72 13.81 3.03
CA ARG A 252 32.72 15.24 2.67
C ARG A 252 31.89 15.57 1.43
N GLU A 253 31.99 14.74 0.40
CA GLU A 253 31.28 14.94 -0.88
C GLU A 253 29.75 14.85 -0.72
N ILE A 254 29.25 13.90 0.07
CA ILE A 254 27.83 13.73 0.36
C ILE A 254 27.33 14.89 1.24
N VAL A 255 28.12 15.28 2.25
CA VAL A 255 27.80 16.43 3.12
C VAL A 255 27.75 17.73 2.33
N ALA A 256 28.70 17.95 1.42
CA ALA A 256 28.70 19.11 0.52
C ALA A 256 27.51 19.11 -0.44
N ALA A 257 27.07 17.95 -0.94
CA ALA A 257 25.86 17.83 -1.74
C ALA A 257 24.60 18.14 -0.90
N CYS A 258 24.50 17.60 0.32
CA CYS A 258 23.43 17.92 1.27
C CYS A 258 23.38 19.43 1.57
N SER A 259 24.53 20.08 1.73
CA SER A 259 24.65 21.53 1.92
C SER A 259 24.02 22.31 0.77
N LYS A 260 24.33 21.93 -0.48
CA LYS A 260 23.76 22.55 -1.69
C LYS A 260 22.23 22.38 -1.76
N ILE A 261 21.70 21.21 -1.39
CA ILE A 261 20.25 21.00 -1.33
C ILE A 261 19.63 21.87 -0.22
N GLN A 262 20.24 21.90 0.96
CA GLN A 262 19.75 22.65 2.11
C GLN A 262 19.72 24.16 1.87
N SER A 263 20.70 24.72 1.14
CA SER A 263 20.77 26.15 0.85
C SER A 263 19.56 26.66 0.06
N HIS A 264 18.93 25.79 -0.76
CA HIS A 264 17.75 26.09 -1.55
C HIS A 264 16.43 25.61 -0.92
N ASN A 265 16.50 24.89 0.21
CA ASN A 265 15.33 24.38 0.91
C ASN A 265 15.00 25.22 2.15
N THR A 266 15.97 25.35 3.07
CA THR A 266 15.75 26.02 4.36
C THR A 266 16.77 27.09 4.68
N SER A 267 17.90 27.14 3.95
CA SER A 267 19.13 27.79 4.45
C SER A 267 19.57 27.15 5.78
N ASN A 268 20.14 27.92 6.72
CA ASN A 268 20.60 27.38 8.00
C ASN A 268 19.46 26.99 8.97
N ALA A 269 19.74 26.02 9.85
CA ALA A 269 18.89 25.76 11.01
C ALA A 269 18.82 26.98 11.95
N THR A 270 17.75 27.10 12.74
CA THR A 270 17.48 28.28 13.58
C THR A 270 18.68 28.66 14.48
N SER A 271 19.14 29.90 14.38
CA SER A 271 20.43 30.36 14.94
C SER A 271 20.54 30.23 16.45
N PHE A 272 19.59 30.78 17.22
CA PHE A 272 19.60 30.68 18.69
C PHE A 272 19.39 29.24 19.20
N VAL A 273 18.75 28.37 18.40
CA VAL A 273 18.60 26.94 18.71
C VAL A 273 19.95 26.22 18.63
N GLN A 274 20.79 26.56 17.65
CA GLN A 274 22.14 26.00 17.54
C GLN A 274 23.01 26.36 18.76
N LYS A 275 22.85 27.55 19.33
CA LYS A 275 23.52 27.94 20.59
C LYS A 275 23.04 27.10 21.77
N ALA A 276 21.74 26.85 21.86
CA ALA A 276 21.16 26.00 22.90
C ALA A 276 21.65 24.54 22.80
N ALA A 277 21.84 24.04 21.58
CA ALA A 277 22.32 22.68 21.32
C ALA A 277 23.77 22.43 21.78
N LEU A 278 24.64 23.45 21.80
CA LEU A 278 25.97 23.35 22.39
C LEU A 278 25.90 22.95 23.88
N VAL A 279 24.98 23.58 24.62
CA VAL A 279 24.74 23.29 26.03
C VAL A 279 24.09 21.92 26.21
N ALA A 280 23.23 21.51 25.28
CA ALA A 280 22.67 20.16 25.29
C ALA A 280 23.78 19.09 25.21
N LEU A 281 24.74 19.23 24.29
CA LEU A 281 25.84 18.27 24.14
C LEU A 281 26.79 18.23 25.34
N ARG A 282 27.05 19.39 25.97
CA ARG A 282 28.10 19.52 26.99
C ARG A 282 27.61 19.32 28.41
N ASP A 283 26.41 19.79 28.72
CA ASP A 283 26.02 20.06 30.11
C ASP A 283 24.77 19.29 30.57
N CYS A 284 24.16 18.45 29.72
CA CYS A 284 22.86 17.81 30.01
C CYS A 284 22.93 16.28 30.22
N SER A 285 24.12 15.70 30.43
CA SER A 285 24.29 14.24 30.55
C SER A 285 23.47 13.61 31.67
N MET A 286 23.34 14.30 32.81
CA MET A 286 22.54 13.82 33.95
C MET A 286 21.04 13.82 33.65
N GLU A 287 20.52 14.84 32.96
CA GLU A 287 19.13 14.93 32.53
C GLU A 287 18.78 13.82 31.56
N VAL A 288 19.67 13.53 30.60
CA VAL A 288 19.51 12.41 29.67
C VAL A 288 19.48 11.07 30.42
N GLU A 289 20.39 10.85 31.38
CA GLU A 289 20.41 9.59 32.14
C GLU A 289 19.17 9.41 33.02
N ARG A 290 18.68 10.47 33.67
CA ARG A 290 17.41 10.42 34.43
C ARG A 290 16.22 10.07 33.53
N MET A 291 16.16 10.67 32.35
CA MET A 291 15.13 10.35 31.36
C MET A 291 15.24 8.91 30.87
N ARG A 292 16.45 8.42 30.60
CA ARG A 292 16.71 7.02 30.19
C ARG A 292 16.21 6.03 31.25
N GLN A 293 16.56 6.25 32.53
CA GLN A 293 16.14 5.39 33.65
C GLN A 293 14.62 5.36 33.81
N GLU A 294 13.96 6.50 33.69
CA GLU A 294 12.50 6.57 33.78
C GLU A 294 11.83 5.88 32.59
N PHE A 295 12.35 6.03 31.37
CA PHE A 295 11.86 5.25 30.23
C PHE A 295 12.11 3.75 30.40
N GLU A 296 13.24 3.35 30.98
CA GLU A 296 13.54 1.94 31.27
C GLU A 296 12.50 1.33 32.22
N ARG A 297 12.15 2.07 33.27
CA ARG A 297 11.08 1.71 34.22
C ARG A 297 9.73 1.59 33.52
N ARG A 298 9.37 2.56 32.67
CA ARG A 298 8.12 2.57 31.89
C ARG A 298 8.04 1.42 30.89
N ARG A 299 9.15 1.14 30.20
CA ARG A 299 9.33 0.00 29.30
C ARG A 299 9.08 -1.32 30.02
N ASN A 300 9.68 -1.52 31.20
CA ASN A 300 9.45 -2.72 32.01
C ASN A 300 7.97 -2.87 32.40
N ALA A 301 7.36 -1.77 32.85
CA ALA A 301 5.97 -1.73 33.27
C ALA A 301 4.99 -2.04 32.13
N ILE A 302 5.21 -1.50 30.93
CA ILE A 302 4.32 -1.69 29.79
C ILE A 302 4.47 -3.07 29.16
N VAL A 303 5.72 -3.57 29.00
CA VAL A 303 5.99 -4.90 28.46
C VAL A 303 5.38 -5.98 29.35
N TYR A 304 5.56 -5.87 30.68
CA TYR A 304 4.96 -6.80 31.63
C TYR A 304 3.43 -6.83 31.51
N ARG A 305 2.78 -5.67 31.44
CA ARG A 305 1.32 -5.58 31.33
C ARG A 305 0.79 -6.12 30.01
N LEU A 306 1.41 -5.76 28.89
CA LEU A 306 1.00 -6.25 27.57
C LEU A 306 1.15 -7.77 27.45
N ARG A 307 2.26 -8.35 27.95
CA ARG A 307 2.47 -9.81 27.98
C ARG A 307 1.53 -10.54 28.94
N SER A 308 0.95 -9.83 29.90
CA SER A 308 -0.07 -10.40 30.80
C SER A 308 -1.46 -10.46 30.15
N LEU A 309 -1.66 -9.82 29.00
CA LEU A 309 -2.90 -9.92 28.24
C LEU A 309 -2.95 -11.27 27.51
N PRO A 310 -4.11 -11.96 27.49
CA PRO A 310 -4.26 -13.20 26.76
C PRO A 310 -3.88 -13.04 25.29
N ASN A 311 -3.15 -13.99 24.71
CA ASN A 311 -2.85 -14.03 23.28
C ASN A 311 -2.07 -12.82 22.71
N VAL A 312 -1.42 -12.03 23.55
CA VAL A 312 -0.52 -10.94 23.13
C VAL A 312 0.93 -11.35 23.40
N SER A 313 1.74 -11.47 22.34
CA SER A 313 3.21 -11.43 22.48
C SER A 313 3.68 -9.99 22.36
N CYS A 314 4.85 -9.71 22.93
CA CYS A 314 5.49 -8.41 22.76
C CYS A 314 6.99 -8.59 22.96
N PHE A 315 7.77 -8.35 21.92
CA PHE A 315 9.21 -8.15 22.02
C PHE A 315 9.54 -7.12 23.12
N SER A 316 10.59 -7.39 23.89
CA SER A 316 11.07 -6.44 24.90
C SER A 316 12.12 -5.54 24.26
N PRO A 317 11.82 -4.27 23.99
CA PRO A 317 12.75 -3.37 23.34
C PRO A 317 13.97 -3.12 24.22
N SER A 318 15.13 -3.06 23.57
CA SER A 318 16.43 -2.72 24.19
C SER A 318 16.78 -1.24 24.02
N GLY A 319 15.96 -0.47 23.30
CA GLY A 319 16.06 0.98 23.25
C GLY A 319 14.85 1.67 22.63
N ALA A 320 14.96 2.99 22.39
CA ALA A 320 13.85 3.88 22.02
C ALA A 320 12.68 3.82 23.02
N PHE A 321 11.55 4.47 22.74
CA PHE A 321 10.40 4.48 23.65
C PHE A 321 9.11 3.88 23.05
N TYR A 322 9.27 2.82 22.26
CA TYR A 322 8.17 2.13 21.58
C TYR A 322 8.14 0.64 21.89
N VAL A 323 6.94 0.07 21.92
CA VAL A 323 6.69 -1.38 21.88
C VAL A 323 5.78 -1.72 20.70
N MET A 324 5.95 -2.91 20.16
CA MET A 324 5.08 -3.49 19.13
C MET A 324 4.49 -4.82 19.61
N PRO A 325 3.42 -4.82 20.41
CA PRO A 325 2.70 -6.04 20.72
C PRO A 325 2.10 -6.67 19.46
N ASN A 326 2.22 -7.99 19.34
CA ASN A 326 1.54 -8.79 18.32
C ASN A 326 0.08 -8.98 18.75
N VAL A 327 -0.83 -8.59 17.86
CA VAL A 327 -2.27 -8.60 18.09
C VAL A 327 -3.01 -9.50 17.11
N THR A 328 -2.29 -10.33 16.35
CA THR A 328 -2.84 -11.20 15.30
C THR A 328 -4.02 -12.03 15.77
N ARG A 329 -3.98 -12.52 17.01
CA ARG A 329 -5.06 -13.33 17.63
C ARG A 329 -6.37 -12.57 17.86
N TYR A 330 -6.35 -11.25 17.68
CA TYR A 330 -7.52 -10.38 17.75
C TYR A 330 -8.01 -9.90 16.37
N LEU A 331 -7.28 -10.18 15.29
CA LEU A 331 -7.55 -9.68 13.92
C LEU A 331 -8.61 -10.49 13.13
N ASP A 332 -9.35 -11.36 13.82
CA ASP A 332 -10.51 -12.08 13.29
C ASP A 332 -11.68 -12.09 14.30
N ARG A 333 -11.65 -11.19 15.29
CA ARG A 333 -12.68 -11.06 16.32
C ARG A 333 -13.80 -10.12 15.88
N GLU A 334 -14.89 -10.06 16.63
CA GLU A 334 -15.94 -9.06 16.40
C GLU A 334 -16.35 -8.34 17.68
N PHE A 335 -16.90 -7.14 17.51
CA PHE A 335 -17.50 -6.37 18.58
C PHE A 335 -18.82 -5.78 18.10
N GLY A 336 -19.94 -6.09 18.77
CA GLY A 336 -21.26 -5.62 18.36
C GLY A 336 -21.63 -6.02 16.92
N GLY A 337 -21.15 -7.17 16.44
CA GLY A 337 -21.34 -7.66 15.07
C GLY A 337 -20.41 -7.05 14.00
N ALA A 338 -19.55 -6.09 14.36
CA ALA A 338 -18.55 -5.53 13.45
C ALA A 338 -17.22 -6.31 13.54
N PRO A 339 -16.68 -6.83 12.42
CA PRO A 339 -15.44 -7.59 12.44
C PRO A 339 -14.20 -6.68 12.55
N ILE A 340 -13.25 -7.08 13.39
CA ILE A 340 -11.90 -6.52 13.46
C ILE A 340 -11.04 -7.30 12.48
N ARG A 341 -10.77 -6.74 11.28
CA ARG A 341 -10.12 -7.47 10.17
C ARG A 341 -8.61 -7.23 10.01
N ASN A 342 -8.10 -6.18 10.64
CA ASN A 342 -6.73 -5.70 10.49
C ASN A 342 -6.38 -4.74 11.63
N THR A 343 -5.12 -4.29 11.71
CA THR A 343 -4.70 -3.50 12.88
C THR A 343 -5.22 -2.06 12.82
N TYR A 344 -5.61 -1.55 11.64
CA TYR A 344 -6.44 -0.33 11.55
C TYR A 344 -7.79 -0.48 12.27
N GLY A 345 -8.51 -1.57 11.98
CA GLY A 345 -9.79 -1.87 12.62
C GLY A 345 -9.65 -2.00 14.13
N LEU A 346 -8.59 -2.68 14.59
CA LEU A 346 -8.32 -2.82 16.01
C LEU A 346 -7.95 -1.47 16.66
N SER A 347 -7.09 -0.68 16.03
CA SER A 347 -6.68 0.64 16.55
C SER A 347 -7.88 1.59 16.63
N TYR A 348 -8.77 1.55 15.65
CA TYR A 348 -10.00 2.34 15.66
C TYR A 348 -10.99 1.86 16.73
N TYR A 349 -11.11 0.55 16.92
CA TYR A 349 -11.89 -0.05 18.01
C TYR A 349 -11.39 0.40 19.38
N LEU A 350 -10.09 0.31 19.64
CA LEU A 350 -9.48 0.76 20.90
C LEU A 350 -9.69 2.25 21.13
N LEU A 351 -9.58 3.07 20.08
CA LEU A 351 -9.84 4.51 20.20
C LEU A 351 -11.29 4.79 20.56
N LYS A 352 -12.25 4.14 19.88
CA LYS A 352 -13.67 4.42 20.05
C LYS A 352 -14.23 3.84 21.35
N GLU A 353 -13.92 2.58 21.65
CA GLU A 353 -14.57 1.82 22.73
C GLU A 353 -13.77 1.82 24.03
N ALA A 354 -12.46 2.09 23.95
CA ALA A 354 -11.56 2.13 25.11
C ALA A 354 -10.97 3.53 25.34
N HIS A 355 -11.17 4.49 24.44
CA HIS A 355 -10.51 5.80 24.46
C HIS A 355 -8.99 5.67 24.57
N VAL A 356 -8.40 4.71 23.84
CA VAL A 356 -6.94 4.52 23.75
C VAL A 356 -6.48 4.66 22.30
N ALA A 357 -5.63 5.63 22.02
CA ALA A 357 -5.06 5.86 20.70
C ALA A 357 -3.74 5.09 20.55
N VAL A 358 -3.71 4.09 19.65
CA VAL A 358 -2.50 3.36 19.24
C VAL A 358 -2.31 3.49 17.73
N VAL A 359 -1.12 3.21 17.21
CA VAL A 359 -0.87 3.30 15.77
C VAL A 359 -0.89 1.92 15.11
N PRO A 360 -1.63 1.73 14.01
CA PRO A 360 -1.67 0.47 13.28
C PRO A 360 -0.30 0.10 12.70
N GLY A 361 0.05 -1.19 12.80
CA GLY A 361 1.28 -1.77 12.26
C GLY A 361 1.42 -1.58 10.76
N GLU A 362 0.33 -1.54 10.00
CA GLU A 362 0.36 -1.43 8.53
C GLU A 362 1.05 -0.14 8.09
N ALA A 363 0.99 0.91 8.93
CA ALA A 363 1.72 2.16 8.67
C ALA A 363 3.25 1.97 8.67
N PHE A 364 3.74 0.96 9.38
CA PHE A 364 5.16 0.61 9.51
C PHE A 364 5.56 -0.62 8.70
N GLY A 365 4.65 -1.17 7.87
CA GLY A 365 4.91 -2.35 7.04
C GLY A 365 4.71 -3.70 7.74
N THR A 366 3.85 -3.80 8.77
CA THR A 366 3.47 -5.07 9.41
C THR A 366 1.97 -5.18 9.65
N ASP A 367 1.36 -6.31 9.29
CA ASP A 367 -0.09 -6.52 9.44
C ASP A 367 -0.48 -7.15 10.78
N GLU A 368 0.50 -7.43 11.64
CA GLU A 368 0.33 -8.27 12.84
C GLU A 368 0.41 -7.49 14.16
N HIS A 369 0.95 -6.27 14.13
CA HIS A 369 1.34 -5.52 15.34
C HIS A 369 0.65 -4.16 15.42
N VAL A 370 0.59 -3.57 16.61
CA VAL A 370 0.29 -2.14 16.78
C VAL A 370 1.45 -1.48 17.49
N ARG A 371 1.77 -0.23 17.17
CA ARG A 371 2.81 0.53 17.87
C ARG A 371 2.21 1.33 19.02
N ILE A 372 2.81 1.18 20.19
CA ILE A 372 2.50 1.92 21.41
C ILE A 372 3.76 2.68 21.84
N ALA A 373 3.67 4.01 21.94
CA ALA A 373 4.71 4.83 22.53
C ALA A 373 4.50 4.91 24.05
N PHE A 374 5.53 4.60 24.84
CA PHE A 374 5.50 4.71 26.31
C PHE A 374 6.16 6.01 26.79
N ALA A 375 6.19 7.03 25.93
CA ALA A 375 6.66 8.37 26.25
C ALA A 375 5.56 9.21 26.92
N THR A 376 5.03 8.69 28.01
CA THR A 376 3.99 9.31 28.84
C THR A 376 4.16 8.87 30.28
N SER A 377 3.37 9.44 31.19
CA SER A 377 3.46 9.14 32.62
C SER A 377 3.15 7.67 32.92
N MET A 378 3.72 7.15 34.00
CA MET A 378 3.44 5.79 34.47
C MET A 378 1.93 5.57 34.66
N GLU A 379 1.22 6.53 35.25
CA GLU A 379 -0.23 6.46 35.45
C GLU A 379 -0.99 6.26 34.14
N ARG A 380 -0.63 6.98 33.06
CA ARG A 380 -1.26 6.81 31.74
C ARG A 380 -0.91 5.47 31.10
N ILE A 381 0.30 4.96 31.32
CA ILE A 381 0.69 3.61 30.88
C ILE A 381 -0.19 2.56 31.56
N GLU A 382 -0.33 2.64 32.89
CA GLU A 382 -1.13 1.71 33.67
C GLU A 382 -2.60 1.73 33.25
N GLU A 383 -3.16 2.93 33.13
CA GLU A 383 -4.54 3.13 32.71
C GLU A 383 -4.78 2.67 31.27
N GLY A 384 -3.89 3.01 30.35
CA GLY A 384 -4.00 2.60 28.94
C GLY A 384 -3.93 1.08 28.78
N CYS A 385 -2.99 0.40 29.45
CA CYS A 385 -2.92 -1.06 29.44
C CYS A 385 -4.18 -1.70 30.06
N ARG A 386 -4.71 -1.13 31.14
CA ARG A 386 -5.95 -1.60 31.77
C ARG A 386 -7.14 -1.49 30.81
N ARG A 387 -7.30 -0.34 30.14
CA ARG A 387 -8.37 -0.12 29.14
C ARG A 387 -8.23 -1.03 27.92
N ILE A 388 -7.01 -1.21 27.42
CA ILE A 388 -6.73 -2.15 26.33
C ILE A 388 -7.16 -3.56 26.75
N GLY A 389 -6.72 -4.05 27.91
CA GLY A 389 -7.09 -5.39 28.38
C GLY A 389 -8.60 -5.58 28.53
N GLN A 390 -9.30 -4.59 29.07
CA GLN A 390 -10.76 -4.61 29.18
C GLN A 390 -11.44 -4.63 27.80
N ALA A 391 -11.00 -3.80 26.87
CA ALA A 391 -11.55 -3.77 25.51
C ALA A 391 -11.31 -5.10 24.79
N LEU A 392 -10.09 -5.61 24.80
CA LEU A 392 -9.76 -6.91 24.20
C LEU A 392 -10.56 -8.06 24.82
N SER A 393 -10.90 -8.00 26.11
CA SER A 393 -11.75 -9.02 26.75
C SER A 393 -13.22 -8.99 26.32
N ARG A 394 -13.68 -7.87 25.76
CA ARG A 394 -15.04 -7.70 25.21
C ARG A 394 -15.14 -8.13 23.76
N LEU A 395 -14.01 -8.42 23.11
CA LEU A 395 -14.00 -8.95 21.76
C LEU A 395 -14.51 -10.39 21.79
N GLU A 396 -15.55 -10.66 21.01
CA GLU A 396 -16.13 -11.98 20.91
C GLU A 396 -15.33 -12.79 19.89
N GLU A 397 -15.14 -14.10 20.18
CA GLU A 397 -14.89 -15.06 19.11
C GLU A 397 -15.95 -14.77 18.04
N PRO A 398 -15.57 -14.63 16.75
CA PRO A 398 -16.58 -14.53 15.71
C PRO A 398 -17.49 -15.71 15.95
N ARG A 399 -18.78 -15.47 16.25
CA ARG A 399 -19.70 -16.55 16.66
C ARG A 399 -19.44 -17.69 15.69
N ARG A 400 -19.05 -18.89 16.17
CA ARG A 400 -18.90 -20.03 15.27
C ARG A 400 -20.23 -20.15 14.55
N LEU A 401 -20.23 -19.73 13.30
CA LEU A 401 -21.46 -19.63 12.58
C LEU A 401 -21.85 -21.07 12.30
N ARG A 402 -22.99 -21.46 12.85
CA ARG A 402 -23.99 -22.12 12.01
C ARG A 402 -23.82 -21.55 10.61
N PRO A 403 -23.55 -22.36 9.58
CA PRO A 403 -22.99 -21.94 8.30
C PRO A 403 -23.33 -20.49 7.99
N ARG A 404 -22.32 -19.61 8.00
CA ARG A 404 -22.53 -18.17 7.82
C ARG A 404 -23.39 -18.03 6.58
N ALA A 405 -24.55 -17.38 6.67
CA ALA A 405 -25.28 -17.00 5.48
C ALA A 405 -24.27 -16.28 4.59
N LEU A 406 -23.96 -16.86 3.42
CA LEU A 406 -22.98 -16.30 2.52
C LEU A 406 -23.34 -14.84 2.27
N ASN A 407 -22.35 -13.95 2.26
CA ASN A 407 -22.58 -12.54 1.99
C ASN A 407 -22.92 -12.35 0.51
N ASN A 408 -24.14 -12.72 0.15
CA ASN A 408 -24.64 -12.82 -1.22
C ASN A 408 -25.79 -11.86 -1.44
N VAL A 409 -25.64 -11.01 -2.46
CA VAL A 409 -26.70 -10.11 -2.90
C VAL A 409 -27.29 -10.60 -4.21
N VAL A 410 -28.61 -10.77 -4.25
CA VAL A 410 -29.35 -11.14 -5.47
C VAL A 410 -29.92 -9.87 -6.09
N THR A 411 -29.57 -9.60 -7.34
CA THR A 411 -30.03 -8.43 -8.09
C THR A 411 -31.17 -8.81 -9.03
N LYS A 412 -32.18 -7.95 -9.15
CA LYS A 412 -33.34 -8.18 -10.05
C LYS A 412 -32.90 -8.37 -11.51
N VAL A 413 -31.92 -7.57 -11.94
CA VAL A 413 -31.23 -7.72 -13.21
C VAL A 413 -29.86 -8.30 -12.89
N ALA A 414 -29.60 -9.55 -13.26
CA ALA A 414 -28.38 -10.29 -12.91
C ALA A 414 -27.31 -10.28 -14.02
N THR A 415 -27.56 -9.55 -15.11
CA THR A 415 -26.68 -9.43 -16.27
C THR A 415 -26.46 -7.97 -16.63
N TYR A 416 -25.54 -7.72 -17.57
CA TYR A 416 -25.37 -6.39 -18.13
C TYR A 416 -26.64 -5.93 -18.81
N ALA A 417 -27.05 -4.70 -18.52
CA ALA A 417 -28.12 -4.02 -19.21
C ALA A 417 -27.59 -3.40 -20.51
N GLU A 418 -28.48 -3.11 -21.46
CA GLU A 418 -28.07 -2.44 -22.69
C GLU A 418 -27.43 -1.08 -22.36
N THR A 419 -26.28 -0.79 -22.98
CA THR A 419 -25.57 0.47 -22.77
C THR A 419 -25.47 1.28 -24.05
N ARG A 420 -25.84 2.56 -23.99
CA ARG A 420 -25.92 3.46 -25.16
C ARG A 420 -25.09 4.74 -24.97
N PRO A 421 -24.66 5.41 -26.04
CA PRO A 421 -23.89 6.64 -25.93
C PRO A 421 -24.84 7.82 -25.74
N VAL A 422 -24.37 8.83 -25.01
CA VAL A 422 -25.07 10.11 -24.85
C VAL A 422 -24.20 11.19 -25.49
N VAL A 423 -24.72 11.77 -26.57
CA VAL A 423 -24.04 12.80 -27.36
C VAL A 423 -24.69 14.16 -27.06
N GLY A 424 -23.87 15.16 -26.74
CA GLY A 424 -24.32 16.52 -26.45
C GLY A 424 -24.64 16.78 -24.98
N LEU A 425 -24.33 17.99 -24.55
CA LEU A 425 -24.49 18.45 -23.17
C LEU A 425 -25.95 18.47 -22.71
N GLU A 426 -26.89 18.83 -23.60
CA GLU A 426 -28.32 18.91 -23.27
C GLU A 426 -28.90 17.55 -22.88
N ALA A 427 -28.66 16.52 -23.71
CA ALA A 427 -29.10 15.15 -23.42
C ALA A 427 -28.46 14.60 -22.13
N ARG A 428 -27.17 14.92 -21.89
CA ARG A 428 -26.49 14.54 -20.65
C ARG A 428 -27.07 15.24 -19.42
N ASN A 429 -27.37 16.54 -19.51
CA ASN A 429 -27.92 17.31 -18.40
C ASN A 429 -29.33 16.84 -18.05
N ALA A 430 -30.17 16.53 -19.05
CA ALA A 430 -31.49 15.95 -18.80
C ALA A 430 -31.42 14.63 -18.01
N LEU A 431 -30.43 13.77 -18.30
CA LEU A 431 -30.18 12.53 -17.55
C LEU A 431 -29.64 12.81 -16.13
N LEU A 432 -28.88 13.88 -15.96
CA LEU A 432 -28.38 14.31 -14.65
C LEU A 432 -29.52 14.80 -13.77
N ASP A 433 -30.42 15.61 -14.32
CA ASP A 433 -31.61 16.09 -13.61
C ASP A 433 -32.52 14.93 -13.23
N GLU A 434 -32.73 13.98 -14.15
CA GLU A 434 -33.48 12.76 -13.88
C GLU A 434 -32.82 11.90 -12.79
N ALA A 435 -31.50 11.67 -12.86
CA ALA A 435 -30.77 10.91 -11.84
C ALA A 435 -30.84 11.60 -10.47
N ALA A 436 -30.64 12.92 -10.43
CA ALA A 436 -30.66 13.72 -9.20
C ALA A 436 -32.03 13.68 -8.51
N ALA A 437 -33.12 13.68 -9.28
CA ALA A 437 -34.49 13.57 -8.75
C ALA A 437 -34.74 12.29 -7.92
N HIS A 438 -33.91 11.27 -8.11
CA HIS A 438 -34.03 9.96 -7.46
C HIS A 438 -32.87 9.64 -6.50
N LEU A 439 -31.98 10.60 -6.25
CA LEU A 439 -30.90 10.53 -5.27
C LEU A 439 -31.26 11.38 -4.04
N SER A 440 -32.23 10.93 -3.25
CA SER A 440 -32.67 11.64 -2.05
C SER A 440 -31.59 11.63 -0.96
N PRO A 441 -31.52 12.66 -0.08
CA PRO A 441 -30.51 12.72 0.99
C PRO A 441 -30.47 11.49 1.90
N ASP A 442 -31.63 10.89 2.20
CA ASP A 442 -31.74 9.71 3.08
C ASP A 442 -31.29 8.39 2.42
N ALA A 443 -31.16 8.38 1.09
CA ALA A 443 -30.74 7.24 0.31
C ALA A 443 -29.66 7.65 -0.70
N TYR A 444 -28.71 8.49 -0.28
CA TYR A 444 -27.59 8.94 -1.10
C TYR A 444 -26.27 8.38 -0.59
N PHE A 445 -25.57 7.64 -1.44
CA PHE A 445 -24.23 7.16 -1.19
C PHE A 445 -23.29 7.74 -2.23
N GLU A 446 -22.18 8.31 -1.74
CA GLU A 446 -21.11 8.84 -2.57
C GLU A 446 -19.79 8.18 -2.20
N TRP A 447 -19.00 7.83 -3.21
CA TRP A 447 -17.65 7.33 -3.00
C TRP A 447 -16.69 7.68 -4.13
N ASN A 448 -15.48 8.09 -3.76
CA ASN A 448 -14.42 8.45 -4.70
C ASN A 448 -13.40 7.33 -4.82
N ALA A 449 -13.25 6.78 -6.02
CA ALA A 449 -12.30 5.72 -6.32
C ALA A 449 -11.07 6.25 -7.07
N ALA A 450 -9.89 5.83 -6.64
CA ALA A 450 -8.64 5.99 -7.39
C ALA A 450 -8.49 4.82 -8.36
N VAL A 451 -8.63 5.09 -9.66
CA VAL A 451 -8.48 4.10 -10.73
C VAL A 451 -7.45 4.64 -11.71
N ALA A 452 -6.28 4.01 -11.80
CA ALA A 452 -5.24 4.43 -12.75
C ALA A 452 -4.77 5.90 -12.61
N GLY A 453 -4.80 6.47 -11.40
CA GLY A 453 -4.50 7.90 -11.18
C GLY A 453 -5.66 8.84 -11.54
N ILE A 454 -6.80 8.30 -11.97
CA ILE A 454 -8.04 9.03 -12.24
C ILE A 454 -8.99 8.84 -11.06
N VAL A 455 -9.59 9.94 -10.61
CA VAL A 455 -10.62 9.92 -9.57
C VAL A 455 -11.98 9.76 -10.24
N VAL A 456 -12.63 8.60 -10.02
CA VAL A 456 -13.99 8.33 -10.49
C VAL A 456 -14.92 8.30 -9.28
N GLN A 457 -15.95 9.13 -9.29
CA GLN A 457 -16.94 9.20 -8.22
C GLN A 457 -18.17 8.35 -8.56
N LEU A 458 -18.59 7.50 -7.63
CA LEU A 458 -19.91 6.84 -7.66
C LEU A 458 -20.90 7.67 -6.86
N ARG A 459 -22.08 7.92 -7.44
CA ARG A 459 -23.26 8.47 -6.79
C ARG A 459 -24.41 7.49 -6.95
N THR A 460 -24.96 6.97 -5.86
CA THR A 460 -25.99 5.92 -5.93
C THR A 460 -26.99 5.96 -4.80
N ASN A 461 -28.21 5.48 -5.06
CA ASN A 461 -29.20 5.16 -4.03
C ASN A 461 -29.29 3.67 -3.70
N SER A 462 -28.35 2.87 -4.21
CA SER A 462 -28.24 1.44 -3.92
C SER A 462 -27.14 1.20 -2.88
N PRO A 463 -27.48 0.77 -1.65
CA PRO A 463 -26.49 0.45 -0.63
C PRO A 463 -25.57 -0.71 -1.07
N HIS A 464 -26.11 -1.68 -1.82
CA HIS A 464 -25.34 -2.78 -2.42
C HIS A 464 -24.25 -2.28 -3.36
N LEU A 465 -24.60 -1.39 -4.29
CA LEU A 465 -23.62 -0.86 -5.24
C LEU A 465 -22.54 -0.04 -4.54
N ALA A 466 -22.92 0.78 -3.56
CA ALA A 466 -21.98 1.55 -2.75
C ALA A 466 -21.01 0.62 -2.01
N ASP A 467 -21.53 -0.40 -1.32
CA ASP A 467 -20.77 -1.36 -0.54
C ASP A 467 -19.81 -2.20 -1.41
N PHE A 468 -20.23 -2.63 -2.60
CA PHE A 468 -19.34 -3.33 -3.54
C PHE A 468 -18.26 -2.41 -4.11
N TYR A 469 -18.60 -1.15 -4.41
CA TYR A 469 -17.68 -0.17 -4.97
C TYR A 469 -16.56 0.21 -3.99
N GLN A 470 -16.92 0.44 -2.73
CA GLN A 470 -15.98 0.74 -1.63
C GLN A 470 -14.99 -0.41 -1.39
N GLU A 471 -15.45 -1.64 -1.51
CA GLU A 471 -14.61 -2.82 -1.28
C GLU A 471 -13.65 -3.08 -2.46
N ASN A 472 -14.09 -2.78 -3.69
CA ASN A 472 -13.33 -3.10 -4.90
C ASN A 472 -12.28 -2.06 -5.27
N PHE A 473 -12.51 -0.77 -5.03
CA PHE A 473 -11.59 0.29 -5.47
C PHE A 473 -10.91 0.99 -4.29
N TYR A 474 -9.68 1.48 -4.52
CA TYR A 474 -8.98 2.28 -3.52
C TYR A 474 -9.66 3.63 -3.34
N PRO A 475 -9.77 4.16 -2.11
CA PRO A 475 -10.32 5.49 -1.89
C PRO A 475 -9.40 6.56 -2.50
N ALA A 476 -10.00 7.56 -3.13
CA ALA A 476 -9.34 8.79 -3.57
C ALA A 476 -9.85 9.98 -2.74
N PRO A 477 -9.00 10.70 -2.00
CA PRO A 477 -9.41 11.97 -1.42
C PRO A 477 -9.65 13.00 -2.53
N LEU A 478 -10.74 13.76 -2.43
CA LEU A 478 -10.97 14.99 -3.18
C LEU A 478 -10.85 16.14 -2.17
N GLU A 479 -9.94 17.08 -2.40
CA GLU A 479 -9.73 18.24 -1.53
C GLU A 479 -10.61 19.42 -2.00
N GLY A 480 -11.34 20.04 -1.07
CA GLY A 480 -12.05 21.30 -1.31
C GLY A 480 -13.02 21.26 -2.50
N ASP A 481 -12.88 22.22 -3.42
CA ASP A 481 -13.73 22.41 -4.61
C ASP A 481 -13.25 21.61 -5.85
N LEU A 482 -12.35 20.63 -5.68
CA LEU A 482 -11.90 19.82 -6.80
C LEU A 482 -13.02 18.87 -7.26
N GLU A 483 -13.36 18.95 -8.54
CA GLU A 483 -14.30 18.02 -9.17
C GLU A 483 -13.63 16.67 -9.47
N PRO A 484 -14.36 15.54 -9.34
CA PRO A 484 -13.88 14.26 -9.83
C PRO A 484 -13.62 14.31 -11.34
N HIS A 485 -12.67 13.49 -11.81
CA HIS A 485 -12.35 13.40 -13.24
C HIS A 485 -13.47 12.72 -14.04
N ALA A 486 -14.29 11.91 -13.36
CA ALA A 486 -15.43 11.21 -13.94
C ALA A 486 -16.47 10.88 -12.87
N VAL A 487 -17.75 10.78 -13.26
CA VAL A 487 -18.85 10.46 -12.34
C VAL A 487 -19.73 9.34 -12.91
N VAL A 488 -20.11 8.40 -12.06
CA VAL A 488 -21.09 7.36 -12.36
C VAL A 488 -22.30 7.55 -11.46
N TYR A 489 -23.45 7.87 -12.06
CA TYR A 489 -24.75 7.94 -11.40
C TYR A 489 -25.44 6.58 -11.52
N ALA A 490 -25.52 5.81 -10.44
CA ALA A 490 -26.22 4.53 -10.43
C ALA A 490 -27.50 4.62 -9.60
N VAL A 491 -28.63 4.73 -10.28
CA VAL A 491 -29.93 5.02 -9.69
C VAL A 491 -30.87 3.84 -9.89
N LYS A 492 -31.38 3.28 -8.80
CA LYS A 492 -32.45 2.28 -8.81
C LYS A 492 -33.81 2.91 -8.56
N ASP A 493 -34.85 2.14 -8.86
CA ASP A 493 -36.25 2.42 -8.55
C ASP A 493 -36.81 3.69 -9.23
N VAL A 494 -36.33 4.01 -10.44
CA VAL A 494 -36.88 5.08 -11.30
C VAL A 494 -38.17 4.60 -11.98
N PRO A 495 -39.35 5.15 -11.67
CA PRO A 495 -40.62 4.68 -12.24
C PRO A 495 -40.67 4.80 -13.77
N GLY A 496 -41.23 3.80 -14.43
CA GLY A 496 -41.43 3.81 -15.89
C GLY A 496 -40.16 3.63 -16.73
N ARG A 497 -38.98 3.46 -16.11
CA ARG A 497 -37.70 3.31 -16.82
C ARG A 497 -37.24 1.85 -16.88
N GLU A 498 -36.69 1.44 -18.02
CA GLU A 498 -36.04 0.13 -18.15
C GLU A 498 -34.60 0.15 -17.62
N ALA A 499 -34.10 -1.03 -17.25
CA ALA A 499 -32.72 -1.18 -16.83
C ALA A 499 -31.78 -0.84 -17.99
N SER A 500 -30.87 0.12 -17.79
CA SER A 500 -30.01 0.63 -18.86
C SER A 500 -28.72 1.24 -18.33
N GLY A 501 -27.69 1.24 -19.19
CA GLY A 501 -26.47 2.02 -19.04
C GLY A 501 -26.41 3.15 -20.08
N LEU A 502 -25.88 4.30 -19.71
CA LEU A 502 -25.71 5.44 -20.60
C LEU A 502 -24.35 6.08 -20.34
N VAL A 503 -23.61 6.47 -21.38
CA VAL A 503 -22.25 7.02 -21.24
C VAL A 503 -22.08 8.26 -22.09
N SER A 504 -21.71 9.38 -21.45
CA SER A 504 -21.25 10.59 -22.10
C SER A 504 -19.74 10.69 -21.94
N ALA A 505 -19.02 10.32 -22.99
CA ALA A 505 -17.56 10.33 -22.96
C ALA A 505 -16.95 11.74 -23.08
N GLU A 506 -17.72 12.69 -23.64
CA GLU A 506 -17.38 14.12 -23.70
C GLU A 506 -17.24 14.73 -22.30
N THR A 507 -18.12 14.32 -21.38
CA THR A 507 -18.19 14.84 -20.01
C THR A 507 -17.68 13.86 -18.96
N SER A 508 -17.13 12.73 -19.40
CA SER A 508 -16.70 11.63 -18.53
C SER A 508 -17.76 11.23 -17.49
N THR A 509 -19.03 11.18 -17.90
CA THR A 509 -20.17 10.88 -17.04
C THR A 509 -20.88 9.62 -17.53
N ALA A 510 -21.27 8.74 -16.63
CA ALA A 510 -22.12 7.59 -16.94
C ALA A 510 -23.35 7.53 -16.02
N PHE A 511 -24.43 6.94 -16.53
CA PHE A 511 -25.67 6.69 -15.81
C PHE A 511 -26.01 5.21 -15.89
N VAL A 512 -26.47 4.65 -14.77
CA VAL A 512 -26.97 3.28 -14.66
C VAL A 512 -28.34 3.37 -14.02
N PHE A 513 -29.38 3.02 -14.76
CA PHE A 513 -30.76 3.07 -14.29
C PHE A 513 -31.30 1.67 -14.04
N ASN A 514 -32.04 1.49 -12.94
CA ASN A 514 -32.85 0.31 -12.62
C ASN A 514 -32.15 -1.04 -12.68
N THR A 515 -30.83 -1.06 -12.54
CA THR A 515 -30.04 -2.27 -12.28
C THR A 515 -29.10 -2.04 -11.12
N ALA A 516 -29.07 -3.02 -10.21
CA ALA A 516 -28.13 -3.08 -9.11
C ALA A 516 -26.97 -4.05 -9.38
N PHE A 517 -26.82 -4.52 -10.62
CA PHE A 517 -25.72 -5.41 -11.00
C PHE A 517 -24.39 -4.67 -10.96
N TYR A 518 -23.55 -4.98 -9.98
CA TYR A 518 -22.27 -4.30 -9.76
C TYR A 518 -21.34 -4.41 -10.96
N GLY A 519 -21.41 -5.54 -11.69
CA GLY A 519 -20.63 -5.73 -12.92
C GLY A 519 -20.82 -4.61 -13.95
N GLN A 520 -22.01 -4.02 -14.04
CA GLN A 520 -22.31 -2.87 -14.93
C GLN A 520 -21.60 -1.59 -14.45
N VAL A 521 -21.68 -1.28 -13.15
CA VAL A 521 -21.05 -0.09 -12.55
C VAL A 521 -19.53 -0.18 -12.61
N ARG A 522 -18.94 -1.34 -12.25
CA ARG A 522 -17.51 -1.64 -12.38
C ARG A 522 -17.02 -1.38 -13.80
N SER A 523 -17.73 -1.96 -14.77
CA SER A 523 -17.45 -1.88 -16.20
C SER A 523 -17.36 -0.43 -16.70
N LEU A 524 -18.35 0.40 -16.35
CA LEU A 524 -18.39 1.81 -16.72
C LEU A 524 -17.31 2.64 -16.02
N THR A 525 -17.04 2.35 -14.75
CA THR A 525 -16.00 3.02 -13.96
C THR A 525 -14.62 2.82 -14.57
N LEU A 526 -14.26 1.56 -14.87
CA LEU A 526 -12.99 1.23 -15.48
C LEU A 526 -12.83 1.90 -16.86
N GLN A 527 -13.92 1.98 -17.63
CA GLN A 527 -13.91 2.66 -18.92
C GLN A 527 -13.67 4.17 -18.78
N LEU A 528 -14.44 4.86 -17.94
CA LEU A 528 -14.28 6.31 -17.76
C LEU A 528 -12.88 6.66 -17.24
N ALA A 529 -12.37 5.86 -16.30
CA ALA A 529 -11.00 5.99 -15.81
C ALA A 529 -9.98 5.81 -16.95
N ALA A 530 -10.15 4.76 -17.75
CA ALA A 530 -9.26 4.49 -18.89
C ALA A 530 -9.28 5.60 -19.94
N GLU A 531 -10.45 6.15 -20.27
CA GLU A 531 -10.56 7.23 -21.25
C GLU A 531 -9.89 8.50 -20.76
N SER A 532 -10.08 8.84 -19.48
CA SER A 532 -9.38 9.96 -18.87
C SER A 532 -7.87 9.71 -18.78
N ALA A 533 -7.44 8.49 -18.41
CA ALA A 533 -6.03 8.12 -18.34
C ALA A 533 -5.36 8.10 -19.71
N ALA A 534 -6.05 7.67 -20.77
CA ALA A 534 -5.54 7.68 -22.14
C ALA A 534 -5.24 9.10 -22.61
N ARG A 535 -6.10 10.07 -22.27
CA ARG A 535 -5.91 11.49 -22.60
C ARG A 535 -4.75 12.13 -21.84
N THR A 536 -4.55 11.76 -20.58
CA THR A 536 -3.57 12.41 -19.69
C THR A 536 -2.20 11.73 -19.67
N SER A 537 -2.15 10.41 -19.79
CA SER A 537 -0.94 9.59 -19.56
C SER A 537 -0.63 8.60 -20.67
N GLY A 538 -1.47 8.54 -21.72
CA GLY A 538 -1.31 7.59 -22.82
C GLY A 538 -1.51 6.12 -22.42
N ALA A 539 -2.13 5.86 -21.26
CA ALA A 539 -2.43 4.53 -20.78
C ALA A 539 -3.50 3.83 -21.64
N LEU A 540 -3.40 2.52 -21.74
CA LEU A 540 -4.31 1.64 -22.47
C LEU A 540 -5.03 0.73 -21.47
N LEU A 541 -6.36 0.65 -21.53
CA LEU A 541 -7.09 -0.40 -20.84
C LEU A 541 -7.16 -1.65 -21.73
N ALA A 542 -6.56 -2.74 -21.25
CA ALA A 542 -6.58 -4.01 -21.94
C ALA A 542 -7.52 -4.99 -21.23
N HIS A 543 -8.55 -5.46 -21.94
CA HIS A 543 -9.52 -6.44 -21.43
C HIS A 543 -8.98 -7.88 -21.57
N CYS A 544 -7.88 -8.15 -20.88
CA CYS A 544 -7.17 -9.43 -20.85
C CYS A 544 -6.83 -9.85 -19.43
N ALA A 545 -6.53 -11.14 -19.25
CA ALA A 545 -5.93 -11.60 -18.01
C ALA A 545 -4.44 -11.26 -18.00
N GLY A 546 -3.90 -10.93 -16.82
CA GLY A 546 -2.48 -10.68 -16.63
C GLY A 546 -1.88 -11.68 -15.66
N LEU A 547 -0.68 -12.18 -15.98
CA LEU A 547 0.11 -13.07 -15.14
C LEU A 547 1.54 -12.53 -15.05
N ASP A 548 2.22 -12.84 -13.96
CA ASP A 548 3.66 -12.72 -13.82
C ASP A 548 4.24 -14.13 -13.66
N VAL A 549 5.13 -14.52 -14.58
CA VAL A 549 5.76 -15.84 -14.60
C VAL A 549 7.25 -15.63 -14.38
N ASN A 550 7.73 -15.84 -13.15
CA ASN A 550 9.12 -15.61 -12.75
C ASN A 550 9.65 -14.21 -13.13
N GLY A 551 8.83 -13.17 -12.99
CA GLY A 551 9.20 -11.79 -13.33
C GLY A 551 8.95 -11.40 -14.80
N ASN A 552 8.51 -12.33 -15.65
CA ASN A 552 8.10 -12.04 -17.02
C ASN A 552 6.58 -11.90 -17.10
N GLY A 553 6.09 -10.75 -17.57
CA GLY A 553 4.66 -10.50 -17.69
C GLY A 553 4.04 -11.17 -18.91
N VAL A 554 2.88 -11.79 -18.70
CA VAL A 554 2.09 -12.45 -19.76
C VAL A 554 0.67 -11.89 -19.76
N LEU A 555 0.23 -11.38 -20.92
CA LEU A 555 -1.13 -10.89 -21.12
C LEU A 555 -1.91 -11.85 -22.04
N ILE A 556 -3.11 -12.26 -21.63
CA ILE A 556 -3.88 -13.33 -22.29
C ILE A 556 -5.27 -12.85 -22.70
N TRP A 557 -5.50 -12.74 -24.00
CA TRP A 557 -6.80 -12.46 -24.61
C TRP A 557 -7.51 -13.74 -25.00
N GLY A 558 -8.80 -13.83 -24.73
CA GLY A 558 -9.60 -14.99 -25.10
C GLY A 558 -11.09 -14.70 -25.02
N GLY A 559 -11.81 -15.02 -26.09
CA GLY A 559 -13.26 -14.85 -26.17
C GLY A 559 -14.07 -15.83 -25.32
N PRO A 560 -15.41 -15.65 -25.25
CA PRO A 560 -16.30 -16.72 -24.83
C PRO A 560 -15.99 -18.02 -25.58
N GLY A 561 -15.95 -19.14 -24.86
CA GLY A 561 -15.65 -20.46 -25.44
C GLY A 561 -14.16 -20.78 -25.63
N SER A 562 -13.24 -19.80 -25.53
CA SER A 562 -11.79 -20.00 -25.74
C SER A 562 -11.09 -20.89 -24.72
N GLY A 563 -11.74 -21.25 -23.61
CA GLY A 563 -11.10 -22.01 -22.53
C GLY A 563 -10.24 -21.16 -21.57
N ARG A 564 -10.17 -19.82 -21.74
CA ARG A 564 -9.32 -18.91 -20.93
C ARG A 564 -9.35 -19.18 -19.43
N THR A 565 -10.54 -19.34 -18.84
CA THR A 565 -10.66 -19.58 -17.38
C THR A 565 -10.04 -20.91 -16.95
N GLY A 566 -10.19 -21.96 -17.77
CA GLY A 566 -9.56 -23.25 -17.50
C GLY A 566 -8.04 -23.15 -17.62
N LEU A 567 -7.54 -22.47 -18.66
CA LEU A 567 -6.12 -22.23 -18.86
C LEU A 567 -5.51 -21.46 -17.69
N LEU A 568 -6.13 -20.36 -17.26
CA LEU A 568 -5.65 -19.58 -16.11
C LEU A 568 -5.63 -20.43 -14.84
N ALA A 569 -6.68 -21.20 -14.57
CA ALA A 569 -6.73 -22.08 -13.40
C ALA A 569 -5.65 -23.18 -13.43
N ALA A 570 -5.28 -23.67 -14.62
CA ALA A 570 -4.19 -24.64 -14.78
C ALA A 570 -2.82 -23.98 -14.60
N ILE A 571 -2.56 -22.84 -15.24
CA ILE A 571 -1.29 -22.10 -15.13
C ILE A 571 -1.03 -21.67 -13.68
N MET A 572 -2.07 -21.26 -12.96
CA MET A 572 -1.96 -20.87 -11.55
C MET A 572 -1.50 -22.00 -10.62
N ARG A 573 -1.49 -23.26 -11.06
CA ARG A 573 -0.94 -24.39 -10.29
C ARG A 573 0.57 -24.56 -10.49
N GLU A 574 1.12 -24.00 -11.56
CA GLU A 574 2.54 -24.05 -11.86
C GLU A 574 3.33 -23.15 -10.88
N GLU A 575 4.59 -23.52 -10.64
CA GLU A 575 5.48 -22.80 -9.73
C GLU A 575 6.01 -21.51 -10.37
N GLY A 576 6.14 -20.46 -9.55
CA GLY A 576 6.64 -19.16 -10.00
C GLY A 576 5.62 -18.31 -10.76
N VAL A 577 4.35 -18.74 -10.78
CA VAL A 577 3.25 -18.01 -11.41
C VAL A 577 2.47 -17.20 -10.39
N ARG A 578 2.28 -15.92 -10.68
CA ARG A 578 1.44 -15.00 -9.91
C ARG A 578 0.35 -14.43 -10.79
N LEU A 579 -0.90 -14.45 -10.31
CA LEU A 579 -2.02 -13.78 -10.99
C LEU A 579 -1.85 -12.27 -10.84
N VAL A 580 -1.97 -11.51 -11.92
CA VAL A 580 -2.07 -10.04 -11.86
C VAL A 580 -3.53 -9.61 -11.93
N SER A 581 -4.24 -10.06 -12.96
CA SER A 581 -5.67 -9.78 -13.15
C SER A 581 -6.39 -10.90 -13.87
N ASN A 582 -7.67 -11.10 -13.58
CA ASN A 582 -8.49 -12.13 -14.20
C ASN A 582 -9.13 -11.71 -15.55
N ASP A 583 -9.26 -10.41 -15.80
CA ASP A 583 -9.96 -9.92 -17.00
C ASP A 583 -9.60 -8.51 -17.47
N THR A 584 -8.95 -7.67 -16.67
CA THR A 584 -8.61 -6.29 -17.08
C THR A 584 -7.33 -5.80 -16.44
N VAL A 585 -6.43 -5.23 -17.25
CA VAL A 585 -5.22 -4.54 -16.79
C VAL A 585 -5.13 -3.16 -17.45
N LEU A 586 -4.51 -2.22 -16.75
CA LEU A 586 -4.11 -0.95 -17.35
C LEU A 586 -2.65 -1.05 -17.76
N VAL A 587 -2.36 -0.77 -19.03
CA VAL A 587 -1.02 -0.83 -19.61
C VAL A 587 -0.51 0.57 -19.90
N ARG A 588 0.65 0.94 -19.34
CA ARG A 588 1.36 2.18 -19.66
C ARG A 588 2.49 1.89 -20.63
N LEU A 589 2.59 2.72 -21.68
CA LEU A 589 3.54 2.56 -22.80
C LEU A 589 4.57 3.70 -22.87
N ALA A 590 4.69 4.53 -21.83
CA ALA A 590 5.53 5.73 -21.83
C ALA A 590 7.01 5.48 -21.45
N SER A 591 7.33 4.28 -20.93
CA SER A 591 8.69 3.82 -20.58
C SER A 591 9.32 2.95 -21.68
N SER A 592 10.61 2.62 -21.55
CA SER A 592 11.32 1.68 -22.44
C SER A 592 10.69 0.28 -22.51
N GLU A 593 9.99 -0.14 -21.46
CA GLU A 593 9.21 -1.37 -21.40
C GLU A 593 7.75 -1.08 -21.01
N PRO A 594 6.75 -1.83 -21.55
CA PRO A 594 5.37 -1.69 -21.14
C PRO A 594 5.17 -2.18 -19.70
N VAL A 595 4.28 -1.51 -18.95
CA VAL A 595 3.93 -1.90 -17.57
C VAL A 595 2.43 -2.14 -17.47
N ALA A 596 2.03 -3.30 -16.95
CA ALA A 596 0.64 -3.66 -16.72
C ALA A 596 0.32 -3.67 -15.22
N ASP A 597 -0.66 -2.86 -14.81
CA ASP A 597 -1.11 -2.70 -13.44
C ASP A 597 -2.54 -3.26 -13.26
N LEU A 598 -2.78 -3.97 -12.16
CA LEU A 598 -4.12 -4.22 -11.63
C LEU A 598 -4.64 -2.92 -11.00
N VAL A 599 -5.76 -2.42 -11.51
CA VAL A 599 -6.37 -1.15 -11.04
C VAL A 599 -7.43 -1.35 -9.95
N GLU A 600 -7.78 -2.60 -9.66
CA GLU A 600 -8.73 -2.96 -8.62
C GLU A 600 -8.02 -3.45 -7.36
N ARG A 601 -8.67 -3.31 -6.21
CA ARG A 601 -8.23 -3.88 -4.94
C ARG A 601 -8.59 -5.36 -4.84
N LYS A 602 -9.75 -5.75 -5.37
CA LYS A 602 -10.25 -7.13 -5.34
C LYS A 602 -10.56 -7.62 -6.74
N LEU A 603 -10.50 -8.94 -6.95
CA LEU A 603 -10.83 -9.56 -8.22
C LEU A 603 -12.33 -9.80 -8.30
N TYR A 604 -12.95 -9.40 -9.43
CA TYR A 604 -14.37 -9.65 -9.70
C TYR A 604 -14.58 -10.90 -10.56
N LEU A 605 -14.52 -12.06 -9.91
CA LEU A 605 -14.51 -13.37 -10.55
C LEU A 605 -15.93 -13.85 -10.91
N LYS A 606 -16.02 -14.68 -11.96
CA LYS A 606 -17.26 -15.42 -12.30
C LYS A 606 -17.38 -16.69 -11.45
N ALA A 607 -18.58 -17.10 -11.07
CA ALA A 607 -18.84 -18.31 -10.28
C ALA A 607 -18.14 -19.57 -10.82
N LYS A 608 -18.04 -19.72 -12.14
CA LYS A 608 -17.33 -20.83 -12.79
C LYS A 608 -15.86 -21.00 -12.38
N TRP A 609 -15.23 -19.97 -11.80
CA TRP A 609 -13.87 -20.08 -11.26
C TRP A 609 -13.81 -21.10 -10.12
N VAL A 610 -14.84 -21.22 -9.29
CA VAL A 610 -14.90 -22.19 -8.19
C VAL A 610 -14.72 -23.61 -8.72
N GLY A 611 -15.45 -23.98 -9.77
CA GLY A 611 -15.35 -25.31 -10.38
C GLY A 611 -14.06 -25.58 -11.15
N LYS A 612 -13.25 -24.55 -11.45
CA LYS A 612 -11.95 -24.70 -12.14
C LYS A 612 -10.76 -24.58 -11.19
N PHE A 613 -10.96 -23.87 -10.08
CA PHE A 613 -9.96 -23.64 -9.06
C PHE A 613 -10.59 -23.82 -7.66
N PRO A 614 -10.67 -25.07 -7.17
CA PRO A 614 -11.40 -25.42 -5.95
C PRO A 614 -10.95 -24.69 -4.68
N GLU A 615 -9.73 -24.16 -4.64
CA GLU A 615 -9.23 -23.34 -3.54
C GLU A 615 -10.12 -22.11 -3.29
N ILE A 616 -10.77 -21.58 -4.33
CA ILE A 616 -11.70 -20.44 -4.21
C ILE A 616 -12.95 -20.83 -3.41
N GLU A 617 -13.39 -22.08 -3.45
CA GLU A 617 -14.58 -22.53 -2.71
C GLU A 617 -14.46 -22.26 -1.21
N LYS A 618 -13.25 -22.49 -0.67
CA LYS A 618 -12.92 -22.24 0.75
C LYS A 618 -12.90 -20.75 1.12
N LEU A 619 -12.89 -19.87 0.13
CA LEU A 619 -12.82 -18.42 0.30
C LEU A 619 -14.19 -17.75 0.18
N LEU A 620 -15.22 -18.47 -0.29
CA LEU A 620 -16.56 -17.92 -0.54
C LEU A 620 -17.18 -17.24 0.70
N GLU A 621 -16.96 -17.79 1.88
CA GLU A 621 -17.50 -17.25 3.14
C GLU A 621 -16.88 -15.91 3.54
N ARG A 622 -15.66 -15.61 3.07
CA ARG A 622 -14.95 -14.35 3.32
C ARG A 622 -15.11 -13.36 2.15
N SER A 623 -15.57 -13.83 0.99
CA SER A 623 -15.85 -13.03 -0.19
C SER A 623 -17.22 -12.35 -0.13
N LYS A 624 -17.36 -11.24 -0.88
CA LYS A 624 -18.70 -10.76 -1.25
C LYS A 624 -19.15 -11.51 -2.50
N LEU A 625 -20.39 -11.96 -2.48
CA LEU A 625 -21.00 -12.72 -3.56
C LEU A 625 -22.14 -11.90 -4.16
N GLU A 626 -22.31 -12.00 -5.48
CA GLU A 626 -23.45 -11.39 -6.17
C GLU A 626 -24.08 -12.46 -7.07
N ASN A 627 -25.39 -12.61 -7.02
CA ASN A 627 -26.17 -13.54 -7.85
C ASN A 627 -25.73 -15.01 -7.74
N MET A 628 -25.24 -15.44 -6.57
CA MET A 628 -25.01 -16.86 -6.28
C MET A 628 -26.29 -17.53 -5.79
N VAL A 629 -26.50 -18.78 -6.17
CA VAL A 629 -27.57 -19.64 -5.67
C VAL A 629 -27.06 -20.37 -4.43
N VAL A 630 -27.55 -19.94 -3.27
CA VAL A 630 -27.05 -20.35 -1.94
C VAL A 630 -28.06 -21.21 -1.16
N SER A 631 -29.26 -21.43 -1.71
CA SER A 631 -30.31 -22.25 -1.10
C SER A 631 -31.00 -23.13 -2.14
N ARG A 632 -31.49 -24.30 -1.72
CA ARG A 632 -32.18 -25.25 -2.61
C ARG A 632 -33.40 -24.62 -3.28
N ASP A 633 -34.17 -23.82 -2.54
CA ASP A 633 -35.38 -23.14 -3.03
C ASP A 633 -35.09 -22.15 -4.17
N SER A 634 -33.87 -21.61 -4.22
CA SER A 634 -33.42 -20.70 -5.28
C SER A 634 -32.77 -21.42 -6.47
N CYS A 635 -32.59 -22.74 -6.40
CA CYS A 635 -32.02 -23.54 -7.46
C CYS A 635 -33.09 -23.93 -8.49
N THR A 636 -32.97 -23.38 -9.70
CA THR A 636 -33.86 -23.66 -10.83
C THR A 636 -33.31 -24.72 -11.79
N VAL A 637 -32.23 -25.40 -11.42
CA VAL A 637 -31.57 -26.41 -12.28
C VAL A 637 -32.07 -27.79 -11.89
N ASP A 638 -32.40 -28.57 -12.91
CA ASP A 638 -32.69 -30.00 -12.77
C ASP A 638 -31.36 -30.76 -12.67
N HIS A 639 -31.11 -31.37 -11.51
CA HIS A 639 -29.85 -32.07 -11.22
C HIS A 639 -30.01 -33.58 -11.48
N PRO A 640 -28.98 -34.26 -12.02
CA PRO A 640 -29.01 -35.71 -12.16
C PRO A 640 -29.31 -36.39 -10.81
N ASN A 641 -30.28 -37.32 -10.80
CA ASN A 641 -30.79 -38.00 -9.61
C ASN A 641 -31.43 -37.09 -8.54
N ASP A 642 -31.85 -35.87 -8.90
CA ASP A 642 -32.48 -34.88 -8.01
C ASP A 642 -31.60 -34.39 -6.84
N GLU A 643 -30.29 -34.69 -6.85
CA GLU A 643 -29.37 -34.30 -5.78
C GLU A 643 -28.68 -32.96 -6.07
N CYS A 644 -29.23 -31.86 -5.55
CA CYS A 644 -28.54 -30.57 -5.62
C CYS A 644 -27.26 -30.61 -4.76
N PRO A 645 -26.13 -30.02 -5.20
CA PRO A 645 -24.94 -29.88 -4.36
C PRO A 645 -25.22 -29.23 -3.00
N LEU A 646 -26.18 -28.32 -2.94
CA LEU A 646 -26.62 -27.66 -1.71
C LEU A 646 -27.22 -28.64 -0.69
N ASP A 647 -27.90 -29.70 -1.15
CA ASP A 647 -28.47 -30.74 -0.29
C ASP A 647 -27.36 -31.60 0.37
N ARG A 648 -26.16 -31.60 -0.21
CA ARG A 648 -24.96 -32.26 0.31
C ARG A 648 -24.03 -31.31 1.08
N GLY A 649 -24.50 -30.11 1.40
CA GLY A 649 -23.77 -29.12 2.19
C GLY A 649 -22.76 -28.28 1.40
N ALA A 650 -22.81 -28.26 0.07
CA ALA A 650 -22.05 -27.27 -0.70
C ALA A 650 -22.52 -25.86 -0.35
N ALA A 651 -21.61 -24.88 -0.40
CA ALA A 651 -21.94 -23.49 -0.07
C ALA A 651 -22.84 -22.84 -1.15
N VAL A 652 -22.68 -23.26 -2.41
CA VAL A 652 -23.39 -22.70 -3.56
C VAL A 652 -23.72 -23.77 -4.58
N CYS A 653 -24.83 -23.63 -5.30
CA CYS A 653 -25.08 -24.40 -6.51
C CYS A 653 -24.43 -23.69 -7.71
N LEU A 654 -23.25 -24.15 -8.13
CA LEU A 654 -22.51 -23.52 -9.24
C LEU A 654 -23.26 -23.60 -10.59
N GLU A 655 -24.00 -24.68 -10.83
CA GLU A 655 -24.76 -24.89 -12.06
C GLU A 655 -25.92 -23.90 -12.19
N ALA A 656 -26.57 -23.57 -11.06
CA ALA A 656 -27.62 -22.56 -10.99
C ALA A 656 -27.07 -21.13 -10.91
N SER A 657 -25.82 -20.95 -10.47
CA SER A 657 -25.16 -19.64 -10.33
C SER A 657 -24.50 -19.14 -11.63
N LYS A 658 -25.13 -19.31 -12.80
CA LYS A 658 -24.53 -18.97 -14.11
C LYS A 658 -24.04 -17.52 -14.21
N ASN A 659 -24.79 -16.60 -13.59
CA ASN A 659 -24.47 -15.17 -13.53
C ASN A 659 -23.76 -14.76 -12.23
N GLY A 660 -23.45 -15.73 -11.35
CA GLY A 660 -22.86 -15.48 -10.07
C GLY A 660 -21.46 -14.89 -10.15
N ARG A 661 -21.14 -14.02 -9.21
CA ARG A 661 -19.88 -13.30 -9.09
C ARG A 661 -19.32 -13.40 -7.69
N ILE A 662 -18.00 -13.36 -7.61
CA ILE A 662 -17.23 -13.47 -6.38
C ILE A 662 -16.26 -12.29 -6.37
N MET A 663 -16.36 -11.43 -5.37
CA MET A 663 -15.38 -10.40 -5.11
C MET A 663 -14.37 -10.92 -4.09
N LEU A 664 -13.18 -11.21 -4.57
CA LEU A 664 -12.14 -11.94 -3.86
C LEU A 664 -10.91 -11.06 -3.64
N ASP A 665 -10.37 -11.04 -2.41
CA ASP A 665 -9.05 -10.45 -2.21
C ASP A 665 -7.99 -11.37 -2.84
N PRO A 666 -7.21 -10.90 -3.84
CA PRO A 666 -6.28 -11.76 -4.56
C PRO A 666 -5.17 -12.32 -3.66
N TYR A 667 -4.82 -11.67 -2.56
CA TYR A 667 -3.81 -12.19 -1.63
C TYR A 667 -4.30 -13.41 -0.84
N TRP A 668 -5.59 -13.70 -0.82
CA TRP A 668 -6.11 -14.95 -0.23
C TRP A 668 -5.80 -16.18 -1.09
N LEU A 669 -5.34 -16.01 -2.32
CA LEU A 669 -4.91 -17.09 -3.21
C LEU A 669 -3.48 -17.60 -2.92
N GLY A 670 -2.90 -17.27 -1.76
CA GLY A 670 -1.54 -17.67 -1.37
C GLY A 670 -0.55 -16.51 -1.17
N GLY A 671 -1.04 -15.29 -1.00
CA GLY A 671 -0.22 -14.11 -0.71
C GLY A 671 0.61 -13.65 -1.91
N ALA A 672 1.77 -13.04 -1.62
CA ALA A 672 2.67 -12.47 -2.63
C ALA A 672 3.32 -13.54 -3.55
N SER A 673 3.27 -14.81 -3.18
CA SER A 673 3.79 -15.92 -4.00
C SER A 673 2.83 -16.31 -5.13
N ARG A 674 1.56 -15.92 -5.05
CA ARG A 674 0.50 -16.28 -6.01
C ARG A 674 -0.22 -15.07 -6.62
N HIS A 675 0.06 -13.86 -6.13
CA HIS A 675 -0.49 -12.62 -6.68
C HIS A 675 0.58 -11.53 -6.79
N ALA A 676 0.52 -10.75 -7.86
CA ALA A 676 1.29 -9.53 -8.05
C ALA A 676 0.36 -8.42 -8.54
N ARG A 677 0.50 -7.18 -8.06
CA ARG A 677 -0.32 -6.05 -8.55
C ARG A 677 0.14 -5.49 -9.89
N ARG A 678 1.38 -5.77 -10.27
CA ARG A 678 2.06 -5.23 -11.44
C ARG A 678 2.90 -6.32 -12.09
N THR A 679 3.02 -6.23 -13.40
CA THR A 679 4.03 -6.96 -14.17
C THR A 679 4.48 -6.14 -15.37
N ALA A 680 5.59 -6.54 -16.01
CA ALA A 680 6.09 -5.96 -17.25
C ALA A 680 5.81 -6.96 -18.39
N PRO A 681 4.78 -6.72 -19.23
CA PRO A 681 4.44 -7.63 -20.31
C PRO A 681 5.61 -7.84 -21.28
N ARG A 682 6.00 -9.09 -21.46
CA ARG A 682 6.95 -9.54 -22.50
C ARG A 682 6.31 -10.46 -23.51
N LEU A 683 5.21 -11.11 -23.13
CA LEU A 683 4.45 -12.04 -23.94
C LEU A 683 2.96 -11.66 -23.97
N CYS A 684 2.40 -11.54 -25.17
CA CYS A 684 0.97 -11.42 -25.40
C CYS A 684 0.45 -12.69 -26.08
N VAL A 685 -0.66 -13.22 -25.58
CA VAL A 685 -1.25 -14.48 -26.00
C VAL A 685 -2.67 -14.26 -26.49
N LEU A 686 -2.95 -14.66 -27.72
CA LEU A 686 -4.29 -14.71 -28.30
C LEU A 686 -4.80 -16.14 -28.29
N LEU A 687 -5.85 -16.43 -27.53
CA LEU A 687 -6.44 -17.76 -27.50
C LEU A 687 -7.31 -18.01 -28.73
N ALA A 688 -7.02 -19.10 -29.43
CA ALA A 688 -7.83 -19.65 -30.50
C ALA A 688 -8.42 -21.00 -30.07
N LYS A 689 -9.44 -21.47 -30.77
CA LYS A 689 -9.97 -22.84 -30.59
C LYS A 689 -10.39 -23.41 -31.94
N ASP A 690 -9.40 -23.63 -32.79
CA ASP A 690 -9.59 -24.05 -34.18
C ASP A 690 -8.92 -25.41 -34.41
N PRO A 691 -9.65 -26.45 -34.87
CA PRO A 691 -9.04 -27.77 -35.06
C PRO A 691 -7.93 -27.81 -36.13
N VAL A 692 -7.80 -26.78 -36.97
CA VAL A 692 -6.86 -26.72 -38.09
C VAL A 692 -5.57 -25.98 -37.73
N LEU A 693 -5.62 -25.02 -36.80
CA LEU A 693 -4.43 -24.24 -36.41
C LEU A 693 -3.44 -25.07 -35.59
N PRO A 694 -2.12 -24.84 -35.68
CA PRO A 694 -1.15 -25.48 -34.79
C PRO A 694 -1.39 -25.10 -33.32
N LEU A 695 -0.82 -25.86 -32.38
CA LEU A 695 -0.92 -25.55 -30.94
C LEU A 695 -0.48 -24.12 -30.63
N MET A 696 0.58 -23.64 -31.27
CA MET A 696 1.11 -22.31 -31.06
C MET A 696 1.73 -21.77 -32.36
N GLN A 697 1.51 -20.49 -32.65
CA GLN A 697 2.14 -19.78 -33.77
C GLN A 697 2.43 -18.33 -33.39
N ASP A 698 3.54 -17.78 -33.87
CA ASP A 698 3.83 -16.35 -33.72
C ASP A 698 2.88 -15.54 -34.61
N VAL A 699 2.44 -14.37 -34.12
CA VAL A 699 1.52 -13.49 -34.85
C VAL A 699 2.16 -12.10 -34.98
N PRO A 700 2.28 -11.54 -36.19
CA PRO A 700 2.73 -10.17 -36.37
C PRO A 700 1.86 -9.16 -35.61
N ALA A 701 2.46 -8.13 -35.01
CA ALA A 701 1.75 -7.15 -34.17
C ALA A 701 0.51 -6.53 -34.85
N ARG A 702 0.63 -6.17 -36.14
CA ARG A 702 -0.47 -5.64 -36.96
C ARG A 702 -1.61 -6.63 -37.14
N GLU A 703 -1.29 -7.88 -37.37
CA GLU A 703 -2.28 -8.95 -37.54
C GLU A 703 -2.97 -9.26 -36.22
N ALA A 704 -2.21 -9.34 -35.12
CA ALA A 704 -2.75 -9.51 -33.77
C ALA A 704 -3.75 -8.39 -33.42
N ALA A 705 -3.38 -7.14 -33.69
CA ALA A 705 -4.27 -6.00 -33.51
C ALA A 705 -5.52 -6.11 -34.39
N ARG A 706 -5.38 -6.41 -35.70
CA ARG A 706 -6.56 -6.58 -36.58
C ARG A 706 -7.51 -7.69 -36.13
N THR A 707 -6.97 -8.83 -35.68
CA THR A 707 -7.75 -9.98 -35.19
C THR A 707 -8.50 -9.63 -33.91
N LEU A 708 -7.90 -8.88 -32.99
CA LEU A 708 -8.63 -8.39 -31.82
C LEU A 708 -9.68 -7.32 -32.17
N ALA A 709 -9.41 -6.48 -33.18
CA ALA A 709 -10.34 -5.46 -33.68
C ALA A 709 -11.62 -6.05 -34.25
N SER A 710 -11.49 -7.11 -35.05
CA SER A 710 -12.63 -7.78 -35.68
C SER A 710 -13.52 -8.47 -34.65
N GLY A 711 -12.98 -8.72 -33.45
CA GLY A 711 -13.67 -9.48 -32.43
C GLY A 711 -13.79 -10.96 -32.74
N GLN A 712 -13.12 -11.44 -33.78
CA GLN A 712 -13.23 -12.82 -34.27
C GLN A 712 -11.89 -13.52 -34.10
N LEU A 713 -11.64 -14.00 -32.87
CA LEU A 713 -10.56 -14.96 -32.63
C LEU A 713 -10.91 -16.29 -33.33
N PRO A 714 -9.95 -16.96 -34.00
CA PRO A 714 -10.22 -18.21 -34.71
C PRO A 714 -10.87 -19.26 -33.81
N GLY A 715 -12.01 -19.81 -34.26
CA GLY A 715 -12.77 -20.83 -33.53
C GLY A 715 -13.53 -20.37 -32.28
N ALA A 716 -13.61 -19.05 -32.00
CA ALA A 716 -14.45 -18.53 -30.93
C ALA A 716 -15.95 -18.60 -31.30
N THR A 717 -16.79 -19.02 -30.36
CA THR A 717 -18.24 -19.27 -30.60
C THR A 717 -19.11 -18.00 -30.58
N GLY A 718 -18.51 -16.81 -30.59
CA GLY A 718 -19.23 -15.54 -30.52
C GLY A 718 -18.33 -14.33 -30.79
N LYS A 719 -18.95 -13.17 -31.07
CA LYS A 719 -18.22 -11.91 -31.22
C LYS A 719 -17.59 -11.52 -29.89
N THR A 720 -16.30 -11.27 -29.92
CA THR A 720 -15.54 -10.67 -28.82
C THR A 720 -15.38 -9.19 -29.10
N PHE A 721 -15.24 -8.39 -28.06
CA PHE A 721 -14.80 -7.01 -28.21
C PHE A 721 -13.49 -6.95 -27.44
N ALA A 722 -12.41 -7.38 -28.08
CA ALA A 722 -11.16 -7.64 -27.38
C ALA A 722 -10.37 -6.35 -27.08
N PHE A 723 -10.69 -5.25 -27.78
CA PHE A 723 -10.10 -3.94 -27.59
C PHE A 723 -10.85 -3.02 -26.63
N VAL A 724 -12.10 -3.36 -26.31
CA VAL A 724 -13.02 -2.47 -25.61
C VAL A 724 -13.78 -3.27 -24.59
N ASN A 725 -14.34 -2.57 -23.63
CA ASN A 725 -15.36 -3.14 -22.81
C ASN A 725 -16.49 -3.73 -23.70
N PRO A 726 -16.79 -5.03 -23.63
CA PRO A 726 -17.73 -5.69 -24.54
C PRO A 726 -19.17 -5.22 -24.41
N HIS A 727 -19.49 -4.51 -23.34
CA HIS A 727 -20.81 -3.92 -23.12
C HIS A 727 -20.92 -2.49 -23.66
N LEU A 728 -19.81 -1.93 -24.18
CA LEU A 728 -19.69 -0.57 -24.69
C LEU A 728 -19.18 -0.53 -26.13
N ALA A 729 -19.11 -1.68 -26.79
CA ALA A 729 -18.61 -1.75 -28.14
C ALA A 729 -19.64 -1.22 -29.14
N GLY A 730 -19.21 -0.29 -29.99
CA GLY A 730 -20.07 0.37 -30.98
C GLY A 730 -20.49 1.80 -30.62
N LEU A 731 -20.01 2.37 -29.51
CA LEU A 731 -20.39 3.71 -29.06
C LEU A 731 -19.70 4.86 -29.84
N ASP A 732 -18.61 4.59 -30.57
CA ASP A 732 -17.95 5.56 -31.46
C ASP A 732 -16.96 4.85 -32.42
N SER A 733 -17.19 4.94 -33.73
CA SER A 733 -16.31 4.34 -34.75
C SER A 733 -14.94 5.02 -34.81
N SER A 734 -14.82 6.31 -34.48
CA SER A 734 -13.55 7.06 -34.51
C SER A 734 -12.57 6.61 -33.43
N ARG A 735 -13.07 6.04 -32.31
CA ARG A 735 -12.25 5.53 -31.20
C ARG A 735 -11.62 4.17 -31.44
N SER A 736 -12.20 3.39 -32.34
CA SER A 736 -11.72 2.03 -32.63
C SER A 736 -10.31 2.05 -33.24
N ASP A 737 -10.00 3.08 -34.04
CA ASP A 737 -8.69 3.26 -34.65
C ASP A 737 -7.61 3.63 -33.62
N LEU A 738 -7.94 4.50 -32.65
CA LEU A 738 -7.03 4.88 -31.57
C LEU A 738 -6.65 3.66 -30.71
N LEU A 739 -7.65 2.87 -30.30
CA LEU A 739 -7.44 1.67 -29.49
C LEU A 739 -6.65 0.60 -30.25
N ARG A 740 -6.92 0.43 -31.54
CA ARG A 740 -6.15 -0.47 -32.40
C ARG A 740 -4.68 -0.04 -32.46
N ALA A 741 -4.42 1.26 -32.63
CA ALA A 741 -3.05 1.80 -32.66
C ALA A 741 -2.32 1.60 -31.33
N GLN A 742 -2.99 1.79 -30.19
CA GLN A 742 -2.40 1.53 -28.87
C GLN A 742 -2.06 0.05 -28.65
N HIS A 743 -2.95 -0.87 -29.07
CA HIS A 743 -2.66 -2.31 -29.01
C HIS A 743 -1.55 -2.72 -29.99
N GLU A 744 -1.50 -2.15 -31.20
CA GLU A 744 -0.40 -2.39 -32.14
C GLU A 744 0.95 -1.97 -31.55
N ARG A 745 1.00 -0.86 -30.79
CA ARG A 745 2.21 -0.45 -30.06
C ARG A 745 2.60 -1.44 -28.96
N LEU A 746 1.64 -1.92 -28.16
CA LEU A 746 1.88 -2.94 -27.14
C LEU A 746 2.42 -4.23 -27.77
N PHE A 747 1.80 -4.68 -28.85
CA PHE A 747 2.22 -5.87 -29.59
C PHE A 747 3.54 -5.69 -30.34
N GLY A 748 3.90 -4.47 -30.73
CA GLY A 748 5.23 -4.17 -31.28
C GLY A 748 6.33 -4.21 -30.22
N ALA A 749 6.00 -3.98 -28.95
CA ALA A 749 6.93 -4.01 -27.82
C ALA A 749 7.00 -5.37 -27.12
N THR A 750 6.21 -6.37 -27.55
CA THR A 750 6.11 -7.69 -26.90
C THR A 750 6.12 -8.81 -27.93
N LYS A 751 6.50 -10.03 -27.52
CA LYS A 751 6.28 -11.21 -28.36
C LYS A 751 4.78 -11.52 -28.38
N VAL A 752 4.21 -11.77 -29.55
CA VAL A 752 2.79 -12.13 -29.68
C VAL A 752 2.64 -13.52 -30.26
N VAL A 753 1.88 -14.37 -29.57
CA VAL A 753 1.58 -15.73 -30.00
C VAL A 753 0.09 -15.99 -30.00
N MET A 754 -0.36 -16.83 -30.93
CA MET A 754 -1.68 -17.45 -30.87
C MET A 754 -1.54 -18.84 -30.26
N LEU A 755 -2.30 -19.12 -29.21
CA LEU A 755 -2.32 -20.40 -28.50
C LEU A 755 -3.66 -21.08 -28.78
N ASN A 756 -3.61 -22.22 -29.45
CA ASN A 756 -4.79 -22.97 -29.86
C ASN A 756 -5.22 -23.98 -28.81
N MET A 757 -6.33 -23.69 -28.15
CA MET A 757 -6.93 -24.51 -27.10
C MET A 757 -7.75 -25.70 -27.63
N ALA A 758 -7.80 -25.92 -28.95
CA ALA A 758 -8.40 -27.12 -29.54
C ALA A 758 -7.45 -28.33 -29.58
N ILE A 759 -6.14 -28.11 -29.39
CA ILE A 759 -5.10 -29.13 -29.48
C ILE A 759 -4.51 -29.38 -28.10
N GLY A 760 -4.45 -30.66 -27.69
CA GLY A 760 -3.88 -31.08 -26.41
C GLY A 760 -4.78 -30.77 -25.19
N SER A 761 -4.27 -31.07 -24.00
CA SER A 761 -4.96 -30.76 -22.75
C SER A 761 -4.70 -29.31 -22.30
N THR A 762 -5.58 -28.79 -21.44
CA THR A 762 -5.41 -27.44 -20.86
C THR A 762 -4.13 -27.34 -20.03
N GLU A 763 -3.75 -28.43 -19.36
CA GLU A 763 -2.53 -28.56 -18.58
C GLU A 763 -1.28 -28.53 -19.47
N ALA A 764 -1.31 -29.18 -20.63
CA ALA A 764 -0.20 -29.14 -21.58
C ALA A 764 -0.02 -27.72 -22.14
N ALA A 765 -1.12 -27.03 -22.48
CA ALA A 765 -1.09 -25.64 -22.92
C ALA A 765 -0.56 -24.69 -21.82
N ALA A 766 -0.93 -24.93 -20.55
CA ALA A 766 -0.45 -24.17 -19.41
C ALA A 766 1.07 -24.28 -19.24
N LYS A 767 1.61 -25.51 -19.21
CA LYS A 767 3.04 -25.76 -19.12
C LYS A 767 3.82 -25.13 -20.26
N ARG A 768 3.31 -25.30 -21.49
CA ARG A 768 3.94 -24.71 -22.67
C ARG A 768 3.99 -23.19 -22.61
N LEU A 769 2.96 -22.56 -22.05
CA LEU A 769 2.96 -21.11 -21.87
C LEU A 769 3.95 -20.66 -20.80
N VAL A 770 4.06 -21.39 -19.68
CA VAL A 770 5.07 -21.12 -18.65
C VAL A 770 6.49 -21.27 -19.20
N GLU A 771 6.75 -22.30 -20.02
CA GLU A 771 8.02 -22.48 -20.72
C GLU A 771 8.33 -21.32 -21.67
N LEU A 772 7.34 -20.82 -22.41
CA LEU A 772 7.53 -19.72 -23.34
C LEU A 772 7.75 -18.37 -22.64
N ALA A 773 7.16 -18.20 -21.45
CA ALA A 773 7.29 -17.00 -20.66
C ALA A 773 8.61 -16.93 -19.88
N ARG A 774 9.26 -18.07 -19.62
CA ARG A 774 10.63 -18.15 -19.11
C ARG A 774 11.62 -17.81 -20.21
#